data_AF-A0A924NQW5-F1
#
_entry.id   AF-A0A924NQW5-F1
#
_cell.length_a   1.000
_cell.length_b   1.000
_cell.length_c   1.000
_cell.angle_alpha   90.00
_cell.angle_beta   90.00
_cell.angle_gamma   90.00
#
_symmetry.space_group_name_H-M   'P 1'
#
loop_
_entity.id
_entity.type
_entity.pdbx_description
1 polymer ?
#
loop_
_entity_poly.entity_id
_entity_poly.type
_entity_poly.pdbx_seq_one_letter_code
_entity_poly.pdbx_strand_id
1 'polypeptide(L)'
;MDNIDQMKSAGSAVQPHRSNIRPRAKPRTAVIRWSVGLWTLGLAALGAFLVQHYPLAPWVAGMVFVACCVAFFVWPDSWLVAVPLLLPLAGFAPWTGWITFEELDLLVLAAAVGGYARLARPSAQAAPLAHPPRSSAGARLLLLLFAASTLVAMVRGFADAGGFSFGWYQGYHEPMNSLRLAKSFFLALLVMPLWRAAVVRRGAQASAWLATGLMLGLAGASLTTVWERMAFVGLFNFSTDYRTTGLFWEMHVGGAALDGFLALLMPFVLRELFVARSDRRWAAVVACLGLAGYACLTTFSRGVYLAVPVGLAVTVALCLMSARRQLSRGGAAAKTEAAPKLSLGAGALLLGLFGGAIVWTFPSSGYRGLLALLGAAAVAMPLASVLRRFKAVDWVVGLVAGVLLSLALWAGSMLGSKGAYLGYGACVLLTLALLVASRPAVAVPGKRVQVGLAAQLALAGFIAVLAGAGLVAGHWGYARGSDAMLPVLAGFMLLTLVAGASPQTLWPASTRWHATTWAGMAMAGGIVGIFGGGAYMSERFSTSSSDMDTRVAHWTEGWHMLTAPLDPVLGKGMGRYPANYYLTGASTEHPGDFRLKTQDGSNYLVLGGGKQQYMGWGEILRVSQRIRSPEGPVTAVLRVRTAHELGLHLEVCEKHLLYNGACVLTGTSVKPMPGVWQDLRIPLAGNQLGGGDWYAPRLVAFSIATDTPLGLLDVQNIQLLGPDGRELLDNGDFSEDMRRWFFSSDRNHLPWHIKNVFMNVLFDQGGVGLLLFSAMLLAALWRVSAGTAKDHPLAPGIGGGLVGFALVGLFDSLVDVPRLAFVFYVVLMLGLTVRPNAAPRSPPVSRR
;
A
#
# COMPACT_ATOMS: atom_id res chain seq x y z
N MET A 1 -66.38 -37.04 18.78
CA MET A 1 -65.64 -37.99 17.93
C MET A 1 -65.50 -37.34 16.56
N ASP A 2 -64.29 -36.82 16.32
CA ASP A 2 -63.48 -36.80 15.08
C ASP A 2 -64.09 -36.29 13.75
N ASN A 3 -63.53 -35.20 13.18
CA ASN A 3 -62.63 -35.14 11.99
C ASN A 3 -63.40 -35.00 10.66
N ILE A 4 -62.96 -34.36 9.55
CA ILE A 4 -61.78 -33.60 9.10
C ILE A 4 -62.13 -32.99 7.71
N ASP A 5 -61.49 -31.86 7.38
CA ASP A 5 -61.08 -31.31 6.06
C ASP A 5 -62.01 -30.82 4.91
N GLN A 6 -61.61 -29.61 4.47
CA GLN A 6 -61.27 -29.14 3.11
C GLN A 6 -62.27 -28.48 2.13
N MET A 7 -62.00 -27.17 1.94
CA MET A 7 -61.72 -26.46 0.68
C MET A 7 -62.82 -26.15 -0.38
N LYS A 8 -62.90 -24.84 -0.70
CA LYS A 8 -62.80 -24.16 -2.03
C LYS A 8 -63.99 -23.33 -2.57
N SER A 9 -63.61 -22.09 -2.92
CA SER A 9 -63.98 -21.26 -4.10
C SER A 9 -65.35 -20.54 -4.08
N ALA A 10 -65.41 -19.19 -4.14
CA ALA A 10 -65.20 -18.24 -5.26
C ALA A 10 -66.57 -17.79 -5.83
N GLY A 11 -66.89 -16.55 -6.23
CA GLY A 11 -66.21 -15.26 -6.31
C GLY A 11 -67.14 -14.20 -6.97
N SER A 12 -66.63 -12.96 -7.17
CA SER A 12 -67.07 -11.91 -8.15
C SER A 12 -68.26 -11.01 -7.74
N ALA A 13 -68.25 -9.66 -7.79
CA ALA A 13 -67.45 -8.68 -8.55
C ALA A 13 -67.49 -7.27 -7.90
N VAL A 14 -66.34 -6.56 -7.83
CA VAL A 14 -66.24 -5.09 -7.97
C VAL A 14 -64.85 -4.77 -8.56
N GLN A 15 -64.81 -4.09 -9.72
CA GLN A 15 -63.57 -3.60 -10.33
C GLN A 15 -62.93 -2.47 -9.51
N PRO A 16 -61.59 -2.39 -9.43
CA PRO A 16 -60.92 -1.12 -9.18
C PRO A 16 -60.21 -0.61 -10.44
N HIS A 17 -60.52 0.65 -10.78
CA HIS A 17 -59.82 1.51 -11.73
C HIS A 17 -58.29 1.37 -11.62
N ARG A 18 -57.63 0.91 -12.69
CA ARG A 18 -56.19 1.10 -12.88
C ARG A 18 -55.92 2.51 -13.37
N SER A 19 -55.64 3.44 -12.46
CA SER A 19 -55.00 4.71 -12.82
C SER A 19 -53.53 4.45 -13.15
N ASN A 20 -53.21 4.37 -14.45
CA ASN A 20 -51.84 4.39 -14.97
C ASN A 20 -51.25 5.81 -14.80
N ILE A 21 -50.95 6.22 -13.57
CA ILE A 21 -50.12 7.41 -13.32
C ILE A 21 -48.67 6.97 -13.50
N ARG A 22 -48.13 7.06 -14.72
CA ARG A 22 -46.68 7.15 -14.90
C ARG A 22 -46.22 8.37 -14.07
N PRO A 23 -45.30 8.24 -13.11
CA PRO A 23 -44.83 9.40 -12.37
C PRO A 23 -44.09 10.32 -13.34
N ARG A 24 -44.72 11.43 -13.76
CA ARG A 24 -44.04 12.51 -14.48
C ARG A 24 -42.89 12.97 -13.59
N ALA A 25 -41.65 12.74 -14.06
CA ALA A 25 -40.46 13.22 -13.38
C ALA A 25 -40.61 14.75 -13.19
N LYS A 26 -40.53 15.24 -11.94
CA LYS A 26 -40.63 16.68 -11.65
C LYS A 26 -39.61 17.45 -12.50
N PRO A 27 -39.93 18.64 -13.05
CA PRO A 27 -39.08 19.37 -14.00
C PRO A 27 -37.63 19.56 -13.51
N ARG A 28 -37.41 19.80 -12.21
CA ARG A 28 -36.07 19.88 -11.60
C ARG A 28 -35.22 18.61 -11.76
N THR A 29 -35.82 17.42 -11.75
CA THR A 29 -35.10 16.15 -11.93
C THR A 29 -34.70 15.89 -13.37
N ALA A 30 -35.46 16.43 -14.34
CA ALA A 30 -35.11 16.37 -15.75
C ALA A 30 -33.88 17.24 -16.03
N VAL A 31 -33.85 18.49 -15.54
CA VAL A 31 -32.71 19.40 -15.72
C VAL A 31 -31.42 18.81 -15.16
N ILE A 32 -31.45 18.29 -13.93
CA ILE A 32 -30.26 17.66 -13.32
C ILE A 32 -29.75 16.47 -14.14
N ARG A 33 -30.66 15.65 -14.70
CA ARG A 33 -30.26 14.52 -15.56
C ARG A 33 -29.61 14.97 -16.86
N TRP A 34 -30.15 16.01 -17.50
CA TRP A 34 -29.54 16.60 -18.69
C TRP A 34 -28.14 17.14 -18.39
N SER A 35 -27.97 17.86 -17.28
CA SER A 35 -26.64 18.31 -16.86
C SER A 35 -25.68 17.14 -16.64
N VAL A 36 -26.09 16.10 -15.90
CA VAL A 36 -25.27 14.89 -15.67
C VAL A 36 -24.94 14.19 -17.00
N GLY A 37 -25.88 14.14 -17.95
CA GLY A 37 -25.65 13.59 -19.29
C GLY A 37 -24.58 14.37 -20.07
N LEU A 38 -24.66 15.70 -20.08
CA LEU A 38 -23.64 16.55 -20.71
C LEU A 38 -22.27 16.39 -20.05
N TRP A 39 -22.22 16.36 -18.72
CA TRP A 39 -20.99 16.05 -17.98
C TRP A 39 -20.40 14.70 -18.36
N THR A 40 -21.25 13.69 -18.53
CA THR A 40 -20.83 12.34 -18.97
C THR A 40 -20.18 12.38 -20.35
N LEU A 41 -20.76 13.11 -21.30
CA LEU A 41 -20.21 13.25 -22.66
C LEU A 41 -18.86 13.97 -22.65
N GLY A 42 -18.72 15.05 -21.85
CA GLY A 42 -17.44 15.75 -21.71
C GLY A 42 -16.33 14.86 -21.12
N LEU A 43 -16.65 14.07 -20.10
CA LEU A 43 -15.70 13.11 -19.51
C LEU A 43 -15.35 11.97 -20.49
N ALA A 44 -16.31 11.51 -21.29
CA ALA A 44 -16.08 10.49 -22.31
C ALA A 44 -15.18 11.02 -23.43
N ALA A 45 -15.38 12.27 -23.87
CA ALA A 45 -14.53 12.94 -24.84
C ALA A 45 -13.10 13.12 -24.30
N LEU A 46 -12.94 13.55 -23.05
CA LEU A 46 -11.63 13.66 -22.41
C LEU A 46 -10.93 12.30 -22.30
N GLY A 47 -11.64 11.25 -21.87
CA GLY A 47 -11.08 9.91 -21.80
C GLY A 47 -10.67 9.35 -23.16
N ALA A 48 -11.50 9.55 -24.19
CA ALA A 48 -11.18 9.18 -25.56
C ALA A 48 -9.97 9.94 -26.10
N PHE A 49 -9.86 11.23 -25.81
CA PHE A 49 -8.72 12.06 -26.20
C PHE A 49 -7.41 11.56 -25.57
N LEU A 50 -7.42 11.21 -24.29
CA LEU A 50 -6.24 10.64 -23.62
C LEU A 50 -5.87 9.27 -24.23
N VAL A 51 -6.84 8.37 -24.37
CA VAL A 51 -6.61 7.03 -24.97
C VAL A 51 -5.98 7.10 -26.36
N GLN A 52 -6.41 8.05 -27.20
CA GLN A 52 -5.88 8.22 -28.55
C GLN A 52 -4.38 8.53 -28.57
N HIS A 53 -3.87 9.17 -27.51
CA HIS A 53 -2.46 9.53 -27.37
C HIS A 53 -1.69 8.54 -26.49
N TYR A 54 -2.28 7.41 -26.11
CA TYR A 54 -1.66 6.47 -25.19
C TYR A 54 -0.38 5.82 -25.78
N PRO A 55 0.77 5.81 -25.08
CA PRO A 55 2.07 5.56 -25.73
C PRO A 55 2.40 4.10 -26.02
N LEU A 56 1.67 3.12 -25.49
CA LEU A 56 2.00 1.70 -25.74
C LEU A 56 1.16 1.12 -26.87
N ALA A 57 -0.15 1.08 -26.68
CA ALA A 57 -1.10 0.51 -27.62
C ALA A 57 -2.44 1.25 -27.51
N PRO A 58 -2.64 2.38 -28.23
CA PRO A 58 -3.81 3.24 -28.06
C PRO A 58 -5.13 2.51 -28.34
N TRP A 59 -5.14 1.61 -29.34
CA TRP A 59 -6.31 0.77 -29.63
C TRP A 59 -6.67 -0.18 -28.49
N VAL A 60 -5.67 -0.83 -27.88
CA VAL A 60 -5.88 -1.73 -26.73
C VAL A 60 -6.35 -0.93 -25.52
N ALA A 61 -5.72 0.20 -25.23
CA ALA A 61 -6.14 1.11 -24.17
C ALA A 61 -7.59 1.59 -24.38
N GLY A 62 -8.00 1.84 -25.63
CA GLY A 62 -9.37 2.24 -25.96
C GLY A 62 -10.39 1.13 -25.77
N MET A 63 -10.08 -0.09 -26.18
CA MET A 63 -10.93 -1.25 -25.91
C MET A 63 -11.10 -1.47 -24.40
N VAL A 64 -10.01 -1.37 -23.62
CA VAL A 64 -10.05 -1.49 -22.16
C VAL A 64 -10.86 -0.35 -21.54
N PHE A 65 -10.64 0.90 -21.96
CA PHE A 65 -11.36 2.06 -21.46
C PHE A 65 -12.87 1.94 -21.70
N VAL A 66 -13.29 1.56 -22.92
CA VAL A 66 -14.69 1.34 -23.26
C VAL A 66 -15.27 0.18 -22.45
N ALA A 67 -14.55 -0.94 -22.33
CA ALA A 67 -14.97 -2.08 -21.52
C ALA A 67 -15.17 -1.68 -20.04
N CYS A 68 -14.28 -0.87 -19.47
CA CYS A 68 -14.41 -0.31 -18.13
C CYS A 68 -15.64 0.62 -18.03
N CYS A 69 -15.85 1.52 -19.00
CA CYS A 69 -17.03 2.39 -19.02
C CYS A 69 -18.34 1.58 -19.01
N VAL A 70 -18.40 0.53 -19.85
CA VAL A 70 -19.55 -0.39 -19.91
C VAL A 70 -19.71 -1.16 -18.60
N ALA A 71 -18.63 -1.70 -18.04
CA ALA A 71 -18.66 -2.42 -16.77
C ALA A 71 -19.17 -1.54 -15.62
N PHE A 72 -18.73 -0.28 -15.53
CA PHE A 72 -19.20 0.68 -14.54
C PHE A 72 -20.60 1.24 -14.85
N PHE A 73 -21.08 1.16 -16.08
CA PHE A 73 -22.48 1.46 -16.40
C PHE A 73 -23.43 0.32 -15.98
N VAL A 74 -23.02 -0.93 -16.23
CA VAL A 74 -23.79 -2.14 -15.89
C VAL A 74 -23.78 -2.39 -14.38
N TRP A 75 -22.60 -2.30 -13.76
CA TRP A 75 -22.37 -2.47 -12.33
C TRP A 75 -21.81 -1.19 -11.69
N PRO A 76 -22.63 -0.15 -11.48
CA PRO A 76 -22.19 1.19 -11.06
C PRO A 76 -21.58 1.30 -9.66
N ASP A 77 -21.53 0.22 -8.90
CA ASP A 77 -20.88 0.19 -7.59
C ASP A 77 -19.56 -0.61 -7.62
N SER A 78 -19.22 -1.27 -8.74
CA SER A 78 -17.99 -2.08 -8.83
C SER A 78 -16.72 -1.24 -8.77
N TRP A 79 -16.79 0.06 -9.10
CA TRP A 79 -15.67 0.99 -8.97
C TRP A 79 -15.15 1.08 -7.53
N LEU A 80 -16.01 0.86 -6.52
CA LEU A 80 -15.61 0.82 -5.10
C LEU A 80 -14.58 -0.28 -4.81
N VAL A 81 -14.54 -1.31 -5.65
CA VAL A 81 -13.59 -2.42 -5.57
C VAL A 81 -12.49 -2.25 -6.61
N ALA A 82 -12.87 -2.04 -7.88
CA ALA A 82 -11.95 -2.03 -9.01
C ALA A 82 -10.94 -0.87 -8.95
N VAL A 83 -11.39 0.36 -8.61
CA VAL A 83 -10.49 1.52 -8.59
C VAL A 83 -9.43 1.39 -7.50
N PRO A 84 -9.77 1.11 -6.22
CA PRO A 84 -8.74 0.91 -5.20
C PRO A 84 -7.82 -0.29 -5.45
N LEU A 85 -8.36 -1.38 -6.05
CA LEU A 85 -7.57 -2.57 -6.40
C LEU A 85 -6.52 -2.26 -7.47
N LEU A 86 -6.93 -1.60 -8.54
CA LEU A 86 -6.06 -1.36 -9.70
C LEU A 86 -5.12 -0.16 -9.49
N LEU A 87 -5.42 0.75 -8.57
CA LEU A 87 -4.60 1.94 -8.28
C LEU A 87 -3.10 1.64 -8.10
N PRO A 88 -2.67 0.71 -7.21
CA PRO A 88 -1.26 0.40 -7.05
C PRO A 88 -0.67 -0.42 -8.21
N LEU A 89 -1.49 -0.93 -9.13
CA LEU A 89 -1.07 -1.80 -10.25
C LEU A 89 -1.01 -1.06 -11.60
N ALA A 90 -1.82 -0.02 -11.76
CA ALA A 90 -1.97 0.76 -12.98
C ALA A 90 -1.08 2.00 -12.95
N GLY A 91 0.23 1.80 -13.09
CA GLY A 91 1.21 2.88 -13.20
C GLY A 91 2.36 2.47 -14.11
N PHE A 92 2.19 2.72 -15.41
CA PHE A 92 3.13 2.26 -16.43
C PHE A 92 4.07 3.36 -16.94
N ALA A 93 4.29 4.43 -16.17
CA ALA A 93 5.23 5.50 -16.53
C ALA A 93 6.62 4.98 -17.00
N PRO A 94 7.23 3.95 -16.38
CA PRO A 94 8.50 3.42 -16.85
C PRO A 94 8.45 2.78 -18.24
N TRP A 95 7.27 2.41 -18.74
CA TRP A 95 7.07 1.85 -20.09
C TRP A 95 6.51 2.88 -21.07
N THR A 96 5.72 3.85 -20.60
CA THR A 96 5.00 4.80 -21.45
C THR A 96 5.74 6.13 -21.60
N GLY A 97 6.56 6.53 -20.62
CA GLY A 97 7.10 7.88 -20.47
C GLY A 97 6.08 8.90 -19.94
N TRP A 98 4.83 8.48 -19.69
CA TRP A 98 3.78 9.35 -19.19
C TRP A 98 3.91 9.55 -17.68
N ILE A 99 4.33 10.76 -17.29
CA ILE A 99 4.37 11.18 -15.88
C ILE A 99 3.28 12.19 -15.51
N THR A 100 2.83 13.01 -16.48
CA THR A 100 1.77 14.02 -16.28
C THR A 100 0.40 13.37 -16.27
N PHE A 101 0.15 12.51 -17.27
CA PHE A 101 -1.04 11.66 -17.38
C PHE A 101 -0.69 10.24 -16.96
N GLU A 102 -1.67 9.46 -16.52
CA GLU A 102 -1.46 8.11 -16.00
C GLU A 102 -2.66 7.21 -16.29
N GLU A 103 -2.45 5.89 -16.19
CA GLU A 103 -3.54 4.92 -16.33
C GLU A 103 -4.61 5.08 -15.25
N LEU A 104 -4.26 5.64 -14.08
CA LEU A 104 -5.24 6.03 -13.05
C LEU A 104 -6.25 7.04 -13.60
N ASP A 105 -5.82 8.02 -14.41
CA ASP A 105 -6.70 9.04 -14.97
C ASP A 105 -7.75 8.38 -15.86
N LEU A 106 -7.32 7.48 -16.74
CA LEU A 106 -8.20 6.70 -17.61
C LEU A 106 -9.18 5.83 -16.81
N LEU A 107 -8.71 5.17 -15.75
CA LEU A 107 -9.54 4.31 -14.91
C LEU A 107 -10.61 5.10 -14.15
N VAL A 108 -10.24 6.26 -13.56
CA VAL A 108 -11.17 7.12 -12.83
C VAL A 108 -12.16 7.79 -13.79
N LEU A 109 -11.71 8.23 -14.97
CA LEU A 109 -12.59 8.75 -16.02
C LEU A 109 -13.57 7.68 -16.49
N ALA A 110 -13.14 6.43 -16.69
CA ALA A 110 -14.04 5.34 -17.06
C ALA A 110 -15.11 5.08 -15.98
N ALA A 111 -14.72 5.10 -14.70
CA ALA A 111 -15.65 4.99 -13.58
C ALA A 111 -16.65 6.15 -13.54
N ALA A 112 -16.19 7.37 -13.79
CA ALA A 112 -17.03 8.55 -13.88
C ALA A 112 -18.00 8.48 -15.07
N VAL A 113 -17.53 8.15 -16.27
CA VAL A 113 -18.36 8.02 -17.48
C VAL A 113 -19.44 6.95 -17.29
N GLY A 114 -19.07 5.73 -16.91
CA GLY A 114 -20.04 4.66 -16.70
C GLY A 114 -21.03 4.95 -15.57
N GLY A 115 -20.52 5.47 -14.44
CA GLY A 115 -21.32 5.81 -13.28
C GLY A 115 -22.30 6.97 -13.51
N TYR A 116 -21.87 8.03 -14.20
CA TYR A 116 -22.72 9.18 -14.53
C TYR A 116 -23.71 8.87 -15.66
N ALA A 117 -23.31 8.11 -16.68
CA ALA A 117 -24.23 7.59 -17.69
C ALA A 117 -25.37 6.81 -17.02
N ARG A 118 -25.05 5.99 -16.01
CA ARG A 118 -26.05 5.22 -15.25
C ARG A 118 -26.98 6.12 -14.43
N LEU A 119 -26.46 7.21 -13.88
CA LEU A 119 -27.26 8.19 -13.13
C LEU A 119 -28.17 9.05 -14.02
N ALA A 120 -27.76 9.34 -15.25
CA ALA A 120 -28.55 10.08 -16.22
C ALA A 120 -29.78 9.31 -16.73
N ARG A 121 -29.74 7.96 -16.70
CA ARG A 121 -30.81 7.11 -17.25
C ARG A 121 -32.13 7.23 -16.45
N PRO A 122 -33.28 7.46 -17.11
CA PRO A 122 -34.58 7.46 -16.43
C PRO A 122 -34.93 6.05 -15.91
N SER A 123 -34.83 5.83 -14.60
CA SER A 123 -35.25 4.58 -13.95
C SER A 123 -35.93 4.87 -12.62
N ALA A 124 -36.81 3.97 -12.16
CA ALA A 124 -37.42 4.02 -10.83
C ALA A 124 -36.38 4.07 -9.68
N GLN A 125 -35.16 3.62 -9.96
CA GLN A 125 -34.01 3.70 -9.05
C GLN A 125 -33.27 5.06 -9.05
N ALA A 126 -33.77 6.08 -9.75
CA ALA A 126 -33.18 7.43 -9.81
C ALA A 126 -33.43 8.31 -8.56
N ALA A 127 -33.84 7.70 -7.45
CA ALA A 127 -33.95 8.33 -6.14
C ALA A 127 -32.72 9.14 -5.66
N PRO A 128 -31.44 8.79 -5.99
CA PRO A 128 -30.27 9.52 -5.52
C PRO A 128 -30.21 10.99 -5.96
N LEU A 129 -30.77 11.32 -7.14
CA LEU A 129 -30.79 12.68 -7.69
C LEU A 129 -31.97 13.51 -7.17
N ALA A 130 -33.04 12.87 -6.70
CA ALA A 130 -34.28 13.55 -6.28
C ALA A 130 -34.19 14.09 -4.83
N HIS A 131 -33.44 13.41 -3.96
CA HIS A 131 -33.23 13.81 -2.56
C HIS A 131 -31.77 13.63 -2.17
N PRO A 132 -30.85 14.49 -2.65
CA PRO A 132 -29.46 14.38 -2.27
C PRO A 132 -29.34 14.59 -0.74
N PRO A 133 -28.76 13.64 0.00
CA PRO A 133 -28.53 13.84 1.40
C PRO A 133 -27.62 15.07 1.57
N ARG A 134 -28.06 16.10 2.32
CA ARG A 134 -27.32 17.37 2.50
C ARG A 134 -26.01 17.21 3.28
N SER A 135 -24.85 17.31 2.64
CA SER A 135 -23.56 17.37 3.33
C SER A 135 -23.50 18.63 4.20
N SER A 136 -22.71 18.62 5.28
CA SER A 136 -22.57 19.81 6.12
C SER A 136 -22.12 21.00 5.26
N ALA A 137 -22.68 22.18 5.52
CA ALA A 137 -22.31 23.39 4.79
C ALA A 137 -20.81 23.68 4.93
N GLY A 138 -20.26 23.50 6.14
CA GLY A 138 -18.83 23.66 6.42
C GLY A 138 -17.93 22.72 5.60
N ALA A 139 -18.26 21.42 5.47
CA ALA A 139 -17.44 20.51 4.67
C ALA A 139 -17.46 20.88 3.18
N ARG A 140 -18.60 21.34 2.66
CA ARG A 140 -18.68 21.84 1.26
C ARG A 140 -17.85 23.11 1.09
N LEU A 141 -17.95 24.03 2.04
CA LEU A 141 -17.19 25.28 2.00
C LEU A 141 -15.69 24.99 2.02
N LEU A 142 -15.21 24.14 2.93
CA LEU A 142 -13.79 23.74 2.98
C LEU A 142 -13.32 23.11 1.67
N LEU A 143 -14.10 22.19 1.10
CA LEU A 143 -13.75 21.56 -0.18
C LEU A 143 -13.73 22.56 -1.35
N LEU A 144 -14.66 23.53 -1.38
CA LEU A 144 -14.71 24.57 -2.41
C LEU A 144 -13.54 25.55 -2.26
N LEU A 145 -13.22 25.97 -1.04
CA LEU A 145 -12.09 26.85 -0.78
C LEU A 145 -10.76 26.17 -1.12
N PHE A 146 -10.60 24.89 -0.75
CA PHE A 146 -9.40 24.13 -1.12
C PHE A 146 -9.33 23.86 -2.62
N ALA A 147 -10.46 23.64 -3.30
CA ALA A 147 -10.52 23.57 -4.77
C ALA A 147 -10.01 24.88 -5.39
N ALA A 148 -10.49 26.03 -4.90
CA ALA A 148 -10.05 27.34 -5.37
C ALA A 148 -8.54 27.57 -5.10
N SER A 149 -8.06 27.23 -3.91
CA SER A 149 -6.64 27.27 -3.54
C SER A 149 -5.79 26.41 -4.48
N THR A 150 -6.24 25.20 -4.79
CA THR A 150 -5.56 24.28 -5.72
C THR A 150 -5.51 24.85 -7.13
N LEU A 151 -6.59 25.47 -7.63
CA LEU A 151 -6.61 26.13 -8.94
C LEU A 151 -5.68 27.34 -8.99
N VAL A 152 -5.68 28.17 -7.94
CA VAL A 152 -4.78 29.33 -7.83
C VAL A 152 -3.33 28.86 -7.83
N ALA A 153 -2.99 27.86 -7.02
CA ALA A 153 -1.65 27.27 -6.98
C ALA A 153 -1.24 26.66 -8.34
N MET A 154 -2.16 26.02 -9.07
CA MET A 154 -1.91 25.50 -10.41
C MET A 154 -1.60 26.62 -11.40
N VAL A 155 -2.39 27.70 -11.42
CA VAL A 155 -2.15 28.86 -12.29
C VAL A 155 -0.83 29.56 -11.94
N ARG A 156 -0.53 29.71 -10.65
CA ARG A 156 0.77 30.23 -10.18
C ARG A 156 1.92 29.33 -10.61
N GLY A 157 1.74 28.02 -10.55
CA GLY A 157 2.72 27.04 -11.04
C GLY A 157 3.00 27.18 -12.53
N PHE A 158 1.95 27.38 -13.36
CA PHE A 158 2.15 27.69 -14.78
C PHE A 158 2.92 29.01 -14.97
N ALA A 159 2.59 30.05 -14.22
CA ALA A 159 3.28 31.34 -14.32
C ALA A 159 4.76 31.25 -13.92
N ASP A 160 5.07 30.55 -12.82
CA ASP A 160 6.45 30.30 -12.36
C ASP A 160 7.26 29.46 -13.35
N ALA A 161 6.60 28.57 -14.11
CA ALA A 161 7.22 27.80 -15.18
C ALA A 161 7.44 28.58 -16.50
N GLY A 162 7.18 29.89 -16.52
CA GLY A 162 7.31 30.73 -17.72
C GLY A 162 6.02 30.83 -18.56
N GLY A 163 4.89 30.37 -18.04
CA GLY A 163 3.59 30.37 -18.71
C GLY A 163 3.04 28.97 -18.97
N PHE A 164 1.76 28.90 -19.37
CA PHE A 164 1.16 27.62 -19.76
C PHE A 164 1.70 27.18 -21.13
N SER A 165 2.26 25.98 -21.17
CA SER A 165 2.64 25.28 -22.40
C SER A 165 2.27 23.81 -22.27
N PHE A 166 1.53 23.29 -23.24
CA PHE A 166 1.10 21.90 -23.23
C PHE A 166 2.17 20.98 -23.83
N GLY A 167 2.39 19.81 -23.21
CA GLY A 167 3.24 18.76 -23.75
C GLY A 167 2.91 17.42 -23.12
N TRP A 168 3.00 16.34 -23.91
CA TRP A 168 2.62 14.99 -23.48
C TRP A 168 3.64 14.34 -22.54
N TYR A 169 4.91 14.74 -22.65
CA TYR A 169 6.04 14.12 -21.95
C TYR A 169 6.91 15.14 -21.20
N GLN A 170 6.27 16.18 -20.66
CA GLN A 170 6.95 17.19 -19.85
C GLN A 170 7.44 16.62 -18.51
N GLY A 171 8.63 17.04 -18.09
CA GLY A 171 9.29 16.71 -16.84
C GLY A 171 8.80 17.54 -15.64
N TYR A 172 9.61 17.57 -14.58
CA TYR A 172 9.28 18.27 -13.33
C TYR A 172 9.50 19.79 -13.39
N HIS A 173 10.25 20.26 -14.39
CA HIS A 173 10.63 21.67 -14.53
C HIS A 173 9.62 22.46 -15.37
N GLU A 174 8.86 21.77 -16.18
CA GLU A 174 7.90 22.30 -17.14
C GLU A 174 6.51 22.54 -16.51
N PRO A 175 5.65 23.39 -17.12
CA PRO A 175 4.36 23.76 -16.54
C PRO A 175 3.41 22.59 -16.28
N MET A 176 3.48 21.50 -17.04
CA MET A 176 2.53 20.40 -16.88
C MET A 176 2.69 19.60 -15.58
N ASN A 177 3.81 19.74 -14.88
CA ASN A 177 3.96 19.21 -13.53
C ASN A 177 2.92 19.80 -12.55
N SER A 178 2.48 21.05 -12.75
CA SER A 178 1.42 21.65 -11.92
C SER A 178 0.06 20.96 -12.11
N LEU A 179 -0.28 20.55 -13.35
CA LEU A 179 -1.50 19.79 -13.64
C LEU A 179 -1.41 18.37 -13.05
N ARG A 180 -0.25 17.72 -13.21
CA ARG A 180 0.05 16.39 -12.67
C ARG A 180 -0.29 16.28 -11.19
N LEU A 181 0.07 17.28 -10.39
CA LEU A 181 -0.21 17.29 -8.95
C LEU A 181 -1.65 17.71 -8.64
N ALA A 182 -2.16 18.75 -9.31
CA ALA A 182 -3.50 19.29 -9.04
C ALA A 182 -4.63 18.29 -9.36
N LYS A 183 -4.48 17.46 -10.39
CA LYS A 183 -5.55 16.55 -10.89
C LYS A 183 -6.09 15.62 -9.80
N SER A 184 -5.24 15.14 -8.89
CA SER A 184 -5.58 14.12 -7.88
C SER A 184 -6.73 14.55 -6.97
N PHE A 185 -6.76 15.82 -6.58
CA PHE A 185 -7.85 16.38 -5.77
C PHE A 185 -9.17 16.43 -6.56
N PHE A 186 -9.14 16.84 -7.83
CA PHE A 186 -10.32 16.91 -8.68
C PHE A 186 -10.84 15.52 -9.08
N LEU A 187 -9.96 14.56 -9.32
CA LEU A 187 -10.33 13.15 -9.52
C LEU A 187 -11.01 12.57 -8.28
N ALA A 188 -10.51 12.89 -7.07
CA ALA A 188 -11.18 12.49 -5.84
C ALA A 188 -12.57 13.13 -5.70
N LEU A 189 -12.72 14.43 -6.02
CA LEU A 189 -14.02 15.08 -6.07
C LEU A 189 -14.97 14.42 -7.10
N LEU A 190 -14.43 14.01 -8.25
CA LEU A 190 -15.18 13.40 -9.34
C LEU A 190 -15.87 12.08 -8.93
N VAL A 191 -15.29 11.31 -8.00
CA VAL A 191 -15.87 10.04 -7.53
C VAL A 191 -16.83 10.20 -6.34
N MET A 192 -16.83 11.36 -5.65
CA MET A 192 -17.69 11.57 -4.47
C MET A 192 -19.20 11.49 -4.75
N PRO A 193 -19.74 11.99 -5.88
CA PRO A 193 -21.13 11.76 -6.23
C PRO A 193 -21.46 10.29 -6.48
N LEU A 194 -20.53 9.53 -7.07
CA LEU A 194 -20.69 8.09 -7.28
C LEU A 194 -20.75 7.35 -5.94
N TRP A 195 -19.93 7.75 -4.96
CA TRP A 195 -19.99 7.20 -3.60
C TRP A 195 -21.36 7.43 -2.96
N ARG A 196 -21.89 8.66 -3.06
CA ARG A 196 -23.23 8.97 -2.53
C ARG A 196 -24.31 8.13 -3.21
N ALA A 197 -24.22 7.96 -4.52
CA ALA A 197 -25.15 7.12 -5.26
C ALA A 197 -25.07 5.64 -4.83
N ALA A 198 -23.85 5.12 -4.61
CA ALA A 198 -23.64 3.76 -4.13
C ALA A 198 -24.20 3.56 -2.71
N VAL A 199 -24.03 4.54 -1.81
CA VAL A 199 -24.64 4.50 -0.46
C VAL A 199 -26.17 4.47 -0.54
N VAL A 200 -26.79 5.23 -1.45
CA VAL A 200 -28.25 5.18 -1.64
C VAL A 200 -28.70 3.82 -2.17
N ARG A 201 -27.95 3.21 -3.10
CA ARG A 201 -28.28 1.90 -3.69
C ARG A 201 -28.05 0.72 -2.73
N ARG A 202 -26.94 0.74 -1.97
CA ARG A 202 -26.47 -0.40 -1.16
C ARG A 202 -26.61 -0.22 0.35
N GLY A 203 -26.94 0.98 0.81
CA GLY A 203 -26.96 1.31 2.23
C GLY A 203 -25.61 1.02 2.89
N ALA A 204 -25.63 0.33 4.02
CA ALA A 204 -24.44 -0.02 4.79
C ALA A 204 -23.45 -0.92 4.04
N GLN A 205 -23.87 -1.65 3.00
CA GLN A 205 -22.98 -2.52 2.22
C GLN A 205 -21.98 -1.74 1.35
N ALA A 206 -22.24 -0.47 1.00
CA ALA A 206 -21.31 0.35 0.22
C ALA A 206 -19.94 0.47 0.93
N SER A 207 -19.97 0.66 2.25
CA SER A 207 -18.76 0.69 3.09
C SER A 207 -17.99 -0.63 3.07
N ALA A 208 -18.69 -1.77 3.05
CA ALA A 208 -18.05 -3.08 2.96
C ALA A 208 -17.39 -3.31 1.60
N TRP A 209 -18.03 -2.86 0.51
CA TRP A 209 -17.46 -2.92 -0.84
C TRP A 209 -16.20 -2.08 -0.97
N LEU A 210 -16.24 -0.83 -0.50
CA LEU A 210 -15.06 0.03 -0.49
C LEU A 210 -13.94 -0.56 0.36
N ALA A 211 -14.26 -1.09 1.55
CA ALA A 211 -13.26 -1.73 2.41
C ALA A 211 -12.62 -2.96 1.73
N THR A 212 -13.41 -3.76 1.00
CA THR A 212 -12.88 -4.87 0.19
C THR A 212 -11.96 -4.36 -0.93
N GLY A 213 -12.34 -3.28 -1.63
CA GLY A 213 -11.47 -2.64 -2.62
C GLY A 213 -10.14 -2.20 -2.04
N LEU A 214 -10.16 -1.46 -0.92
CA LEU A 214 -8.95 -0.98 -0.25
C LEU A 214 -8.08 -2.14 0.26
N MET A 215 -8.69 -3.22 0.76
CA MET A 215 -7.98 -4.44 1.15
C MET A 215 -7.31 -5.12 -0.05
N LEU A 216 -8.02 -5.27 -1.16
CA LEU A 216 -7.46 -5.88 -2.37
C LEU A 216 -6.36 -4.98 -2.99
N GLY A 217 -6.50 -3.66 -2.93
CA GLY A 217 -5.45 -2.72 -3.32
C GLY A 217 -4.21 -2.85 -2.44
N LEU A 218 -4.38 -2.90 -1.11
CA LEU A 218 -3.27 -3.16 -0.19
C LEU A 218 -2.59 -4.50 -0.50
N ALA A 219 -3.36 -5.58 -0.68
CA ALA A 219 -2.83 -6.88 -1.05
C ALA A 219 -2.08 -6.84 -2.39
N GLY A 220 -2.62 -6.15 -3.40
CA GLY A 220 -1.98 -5.97 -4.70
C GLY A 220 -0.62 -5.26 -4.57
N ALA A 221 -0.59 -4.12 -3.87
CA ALA A 221 0.66 -3.42 -3.58
C ALA A 221 1.67 -4.34 -2.87
N SER A 222 1.25 -5.04 -1.80
CA SER A 222 2.13 -5.96 -1.08
C SER A 222 2.61 -7.14 -1.93
N LEU A 223 1.78 -7.71 -2.80
CA LEU A 223 2.19 -8.78 -3.70
C LEU A 223 3.24 -8.29 -4.71
N THR A 224 3.13 -7.04 -5.19
CA THR A 224 4.18 -6.47 -6.05
C THR A 224 5.50 -6.29 -5.30
N THR A 225 5.47 -5.97 -4.00
CA THR A 225 6.70 -5.92 -3.18
C THR A 225 7.32 -7.31 -2.99
N VAL A 226 6.49 -8.34 -2.78
CA VAL A 226 6.95 -9.73 -2.69
C VAL A 226 7.58 -10.17 -4.02
N TRP A 227 6.94 -9.85 -5.15
CA TRP A 227 7.45 -10.14 -6.49
C TRP A 227 8.79 -9.43 -6.76
N GLU A 228 8.89 -8.12 -6.53
CA GLU A 228 10.12 -7.34 -6.74
C GLU A 228 11.28 -7.94 -5.93
N ARG A 229 11.02 -8.28 -4.67
CA ARG A 229 12.06 -8.86 -3.81
C ARG A 229 12.45 -10.26 -4.24
N MET A 230 11.51 -11.11 -4.63
CA MET A 230 11.83 -12.42 -5.21
C MET A 230 12.73 -12.27 -6.44
N ALA A 231 12.42 -11.32 -7.32
CA ALA A 231 13.15 -11.11 -8.55
C ALA A 231 14.58 -10.60 -8.30
N PHE A 232 14.79 -9.63 -7.40
CA PHE A 232 16.06 -8.89 -7.31
C PHE A 232 17.00 -9.29 -6.16
N VAL A 233 16.49 -9.67 -4.98
CA VAL A 233 17.34 -9.76 -3.77
C VAL A 233 17.09 -11.02 -2.93
N GLY A 234 15.88 -11.60 -3.01
CA GLY A 234 15.39 -12.70 -2.18
C GLY A 234 14.48 -12.23 -1.04
N LEU A 235 13.49 -13.07 -0.71
CA LEU A 235 12.43 -12.74 0.26
C LEU A 235 12.96 -12.44 1.67
N PHE A 236 14.00 -13.15 2.10
CA PHE A 236 14.51 -13.10 3.48
C PHE A 236 15.86 -12.39 3.62
N ASN A 237 16.37 -11.78 2.55
CA ASN A 237 17.60 -11.00 2.60
C ASN A 237 17.31 -9.56 3.06
N PHE A 238 17.46 -9.31 4.36
CA PHE A 238 17.31 -7.98 4.96
C PHE A 238 18.62 -7.24 5.21
N SER A 239 19.75 -7.80 4.73
CA SER A 239 21.09 -7.22 4.92
C SER A 239 21.54 -6.34 3.76
N THR A 240 21.04 -6.58 2.56
CA THR A 240 21.36 -5.77 1.37
C THR A 240 20.59 -4.45 1.41
N ASP A 241 21.28 -3.34 1.07
CA ASP A 241 20.69 -2.02 0.88
C ASP A 241 19.81 -1.98 -0.39
N TYR A 242 18.60 -2.54 -0.28
CA TYR A 242 17.60 -2.55 -1.34
C TYR A 242 16.23 -2.21 -0.76
N ARG A 243 15.79 -0.98 -1.02
CA ARG A 243 14.47 -0.51 -0.62
C ARG A 243 13.44 -0.88 -1.68
N THR A 244 12.42 -1.62 -1.26
CA THR A 244 11.36 -2.09 -2.15
C THR A 244 10.42 -0.95 -2.52
N THR A 245 10.00 -0.90 -3.78
CA THR A 245 9.16 0.20 -4.32
C THR A 245 7.76 -0.27 -4.74
N GLY A 246 7.57 -1.57 -4.98
CA GLY A 246 6.39 -2.10 -5.66
C GLY A 246 6.23 -1.48 -7.06
N LEU A 247 5.01 -1.45 -7.58
CA LEU A 247 4.72 -0.74 -8.84
C LEU A 247 4.50 0.78 -8.67
N PHE A 248 5.12 1.39 -7.64
CA PHE A 248 5.09 2.85 -7.41
C PHE A 248 6.20 3.57 -8.18
N TRP A 249 5.98 3.79 -9.48
CA TRP A 249 6.93 4.48 -10.36
C TRP A 249 7.30 5.89 -9.88
N GLU A 250 6.44 6.53 -9.10
CA GLU A 250 6.68 7.87 -8.53
C GLU A 250 7.90 7.88 -7.62
N MET A 251 8.39 6.71 -7.21
CA MET A 251 9.63 6.56 -6.46
C MET A 251 10.91 6.63 -7.30
N HIS A 252 10.86 6.91 -8.61
CA HIS A 252 12.02 6.99 -9.53
C HIS A 252 13.06 8.06 -9.20
N VAL A 253 12.72 9.01 -8.34
CA VAL A 253 13.62 10.03 -7.78
C VAL A 253 13.69 9.94 -6.25
N GLY A 254 13.43 8.74 -5.72
CA GLY A 254 13.23 8.49 -4.31
C GLY A 254 11.81 8.88 -3.84
N GLY A 255 11.64 9.18 -2.55
CA GLY A 255 10.33 9.45 -1.97
C GLY A 255 9.78 8.28 -1.14
N ALA A 256 8.48 8.32 -0.85
CA ALA A 256 7.82 7.41 0.09
C ALA A 256 6.37 7.10 -0.33
N ALA A 257 6.13 6.94 -1.63
CA ALA A 257 4.80 6.66 -2.18
C ALA A 257 4.19 5.36 -1.62
N LEU A 258 4.98 4.27 -1.65
CA LEU A 258 4.58 2.98 -1.07
C LEU A 258 4.32 3.10 0.44
N ASP A 259 5.22 3.76 1.17
CA ASP A 259 5.12 3.99 2.62
C ASP A 259 3.79 4.68 3.00
N GLY A 260 3.46 5.79 2.33
CA GLY A 260 2.22 6.52 2.56
C GLY A 260 0.98 5.69 2.21
N PHE A 261 1.06 4.87 1.16
CA PHE A 261 -0.03 3.97 0.77
C PHE A 261 -0.28 2.88 1.82
N LEU A 262 0.78 2.24 2.31
CA LEU A 262 0.71 1.22 3.36
C LEU A 262 0.14 1.83 4.66
N ALA A 263 0.67 2.98 5.10
CA ALA A 263 0.23 3.66 6.31
C ALA A 263 -1.23 4.13 6.26
N LEU A 264 -1.70 4.55 5.08
CA LEU A 264 -3.09 4.96 4.88
C LEU A 264 -4.06 3.77 4.90
N LEU A 265 -3.72 2.64 4.28
CA LEU A 265 -4.67 1.55 4.02
C LEU A 265 -4.67 0.42 5.05
N MET A 266 -3.56 0.13 5.73
CA MET A 266 -3.52 -0.92 6.76
C MET A 266 -4.59 -0.75 7.86
N PRO A 267 -4.87 0.47 8.36
CA PRO A 267 -6.01 0.76 9.25
C PRO A 267 -7.37 0.25 8.76
N PHE A 268 -7.66 0.36 7.46
CA PHE A 268 -8.93 -0.13 6.91
C PHE A 268 -9.03 -1.66 6.95
N VAL A 269 -7.91 -2.34 6.69
CA VAL A 269 -7.85 -3.81 6.70
C VAL A 269 -7.87 -4.34 8.14
N LEU A 270 -7.17 -3.70 9.08
CA LEU A 270 -7.22 -4.10 10.49
C LEU A 270 -8.65 -4.04 11.04
N ARG A 271 -9.41 -3.00 10.68
CA ARG A 271 -10.82 -2.87 11.07
C ARG A 271 -11.65 -4.09 10.63
N GLU A 272 -11.33 -4.72 9.50
CA GLU A 272 -12.07 -5.89 9.02
C GLU A 272 -11.94 -7.10 9.96
N LEU A 273 -10.88 -7.20 10.78
CA LEU A 273 -10.80 -8.25 11.82
C LEU A 273 -11.93 -8.14 12.85
N PHE A 274 -12.44 -6.92 13.11
CA PHE A 274 -13.53 -6.69 14.06
C PHE A 274 -14.92 -6.94 13.46
N VAL A 275 -15.03 -6.99 12.13
CA VAL A 275 -16.33 -7.06 11.42
C VAL A 275 -16.49 -8.36 10.62
N ALA A 276 -15.40 -9.10 10.37
CA ALA A 276 -15.41 -10.35 9.61
C ALA A 276 -16.28 -11.42 10.30
N ARG A 277 -17.37 -11.81 9.63
CA ARG A 277 -18.28 -12.85 10.13
C ARG A 277 -17.86 -14.26 9.71
N SER A 278 -17.29 -14.43 8.52
CA SER A 278 -16.85 -15.73 7.99
C SER A 278 -15.37 -16.00 8.20
N ASP A 279 -15.00 -17.28 8.37
CA ASP A 279 -13.60 -17.71 8.52
C ASP A 279 -12.77 -17.37 7.28
N ARG A 280 -13.39 -17.49 6.09
CA ARG A 280 -12.74 -17.14 4.81
C ARG A 280 -12.37 -15.66 4.75
N ARG A 281 -13.30 -14.76 5.13
CA ARG A 281 -13.02 -13.31 5.14
C ARG A 281 -11.97 -12.98 6.20
N TRP A 282 -12.07 -13.57 7.38
CA TRP A 282 -11.08 -13.38 8.44
C TRP A 282 -9.69 -13.84 8.00
N ALA A 283 -9.57 -15.02 7.39
CA ALA A 283 -8.29 -15.54 6.89
C ALA A 283 -7.69 -14.65 5.79
N ALA A 284 -8.53 -14.16 4.86
CA ALA A 284 -8.09 -13.22 3.84
C ALA A 284 -7.56 -11.90 4.43
N VAL A 285 -8.20 -11.38 5.49
CA VAL A 285 -7.75 -10.17 6.19
C VAL A 285 -6.41 -10.42 6.89
N VAL A 286 -6.24 -11.54 7.59
CA VAL A 286 -4.97 -11.89 8.25
C VAL A 286 -3.85 -12.07 7.23
N ALA A 287 -4.10 -12.76 6.12
CA ALA A 287 -3.13 -12.92 5.05
C ALA A 287 -2.74 -11.56 4.44
N CYS A 288 -3.71 -10.69 4.17
CA CYS A 288 -3.45 -9.34 3.68
C CYS A 288 -2.61 -8.51 4.67
N LEU A 289 -2.89 -8.58 5.97
CA LEU A 289 -2.09 -7.90 6.99
C LEU A 289 -0.67 -8.45 7.09
N GLY A 290 -0.49 -9.76 6.93
CA GLY A 290 0.83 -10.40 6.89
C GLY A 290 1.66 -9.93 5.69
N LEU A 291 1.06 -9.92 4.49
CA LEU A 291 1.69 -9.39 3.28
C LEU A 291 2.02 -7.89 3.42
N ALA A 292 1.10 -7.09 3.94
CA ALA A 292 1.34 -5.67 4.18
C ALA A 292 2.41 -5.42 5.25
N GLY A 293 2.45 -6.25 6.30
CA GLY A 293 3.50 -6.24 7.30
C GLY A 293 4.88 -6.51 6.70
N TYR A 294 4.98 -7.51 5.83
CA TYR A 294 6.20 -7.78 5.06
C TYR A 294 6.58 -6.59 4.17
N ALA A 295 5.63 -6.02 3.43
CA ALA A 295 5.86 -4.84 2.61
C ALA A 295 6.45 -3.69 3.44
N CYS A 296 5.82 -3.35 4.58
CA CYS A 296 6.30 -2.34 5.53
C CYS A 296 7.73 -2.59 5.98
N LEU A 297 8.05 -3.82 6.37
CA LEU A 297 9.40 -4.23 6.78
C LEU A 297 10.46 -4.05 5.67
N THR A 298 10.08 -4.27 4.42
CA THR A 298 11.01 -4.20 3.29
C THR A 298 11.14 -2.82 2.66
N THR A 299 10.39 -1.83 3.18
CA THR A 299 10.61 -0.42 2.88
C THR A 299 11.82 0.15 3.61
N PHE A 300 12.29 -0.51 4.68
CA PHE A 300 13.36 -0.01 5.57
C PHE A 300 13.17 1.45 6.02
N SER A 301 11.90 1.88 6.17
CA SER A 301 11.53 3.25 6.48
C SER A 301 11.23 3.44 7.95
N ARG A 302 12.04 4.28 8.62
CA ARG A 302 11.82 4.70 10.01
C ARG A 302 10.44 5.32 10.21
N GLY A 303 9.99 6.12 9.24
CA GLY A 303 8.66 6.74 9.24
C GLY A 303 7.54 5.69 9.25
N VAL A 304 7.63 4.65 8.42
CA VAL A 304 6.64 3.56 8.38
C VAL A 304 6.60 2.78 9.69
N TYR A 305 7.77 2.49 10.28
CA TYR A 305 7.88 1.76 11.54
C TYR A 305 7.26 2.48 12.73
N LEU A 306 7.12 3.81 12.65
CA LEU A 306 6.35 4.59 13.62
C LEU A 306 4.88 4.74 13.20
N ALA A 307 4.64 5.16 11.97
CA ALA A 307 3.33 5.55 11.47
C ALA A 307 2.32 4.41 11.45
N VAL A 308 2.73 3.22 11.00
CA VAL A 308 1.82 2.06 10.91
C VAL A 308 1.36 1.62 12.29
N PRO A 309 2.24 1.33 13.29
CA PRO A 309 1.78 0.98 14.63
C PRO A 309 0.86 2.02 15.26
N VAL A 310 1.15 3.32 15.12
CA VAL A 310 0.29 4.37 15.66
C VAL A 310 -1.07 4.40 14.96
N GLY A 311 -1.12 4.33 13.63
CA GLY A 311 -2.37 4.27 12.86
C GLY A 311 -3.22 3.03 13.21
N LEU A 312 -2.58 1.88 13.40
CA LEU A 312 -3.25 0.64 13.86
C LEU A 312 -3.77 0.80 15.29
N ALA A 313 -3.00 1.38 16.21
CA ALA A 313 -3.42 1.63 17.58
C ALA A 313 -4.64 2.56 17.66
N VAL A 314 -4.65 3.64 16.87
CA VAL A 314 -5.81 4.54 16.73
C VAL A 314 -7.02 3.77 16.20
N THR A 315 -6.84 2.92 15.20
CA THR A 315 -7.92 2.09 14.64
C THR A 315 -8.52 1.17 15.70
N VAL A 316 -7.67 0.45 16.46
CA VAL A 316 -8.11 -0.44 17.54
C VAL A 316 -8.86 0.36 18.61
N ALA A 317 -8.33 1.50 19.04
CA ALA A 317 -8.97 2.37 20.02
C ALA A 317 -10.37 2.80 19.55
N LEU A 318 -10.50 3.26 18.30
CA LEU A 318 -11.78 3.68 17.72
C LEU A 318 -12.77 2.52 17.55
N CYS A 319 -12.30 1.32 17.15
CA CYS A 319 -13.12 0.11 17.10
C CYS A 319 -13.69 -0.24 18.49
N LEU A 320 -12.83 -0.24 19.52
CA LEU A 320 -13.23 -0.53 20.90
C LEU A 320 -14.20 0.52 21.46
N MET A 321 -13.94 1.80 21.20
CA MET A 321 -14.84 2.89 21.59
C MET A 321 -16.20 2.76 20.89
N SER A 322 -16.21 2.43 19.60
CA SER A 322 -17.45 2.21 18.86
C SER A 322 -18.25 1.03 19.41
N ALA A 323 -17.60 -0.11 19.66
CA ALA A 323 -18.23 -1.28 20.27
C ALA A 323 -18.83 -0.97 21.66
N ARG A 324 -18.11 -0.23 22.51
CA ARG A 324 -18.60 0.20 23.83
C ARG A 324 -19.86 1.07 23.72
N ARG A 325 -19.88 2.02 22.78
CA ARG A 325 -21.04 2.91 22.55
C ARG A 325 -22.26 2.16 22.01
N GLN A 326 -22.05 1.12 21.21
CA GLN A 326 -23.13 0.27 20.73
C GLN A 326 -23.72 -0.57 21.86
N LEU A 327 -22.88 -1.16 22.72
CA LEU A 327 -23.31 -1.91 23.90
C LEU A 327 -24.08 -1.04 24.89
N SER A 328 -23.66 0.21 25.13
CA SER A 328 -24.37 1.12 26.04
C SER A 328 -25.73 1.59 25.50
N ARG A 329 -25.96 1.49 24.19
CA ARG A 329 -27.25 1.84 23.56
C ARG A 329 -28.22 0.65 23.45
N GLY A 330 -27.72 -0.58 23.55
CA GLY A 330 -28.56 -1.78 23.66
C GLY A 330 -28.99 -2.00 25.11
N GLY A 331 -30.29 -2.23 25.34
CA GLY A 331 -30.80 -2.57 26.68
C GLY A 331 -30.15 -3.83 27.27
N ALA A 332 -30.45 -4.13 28.54
CA ALA A 332 -29.78 -5.11 29.42
C ALA A 332 -29.54 -6.54 28.85
N ALA A 333 -30.14 -6.92 27.73
CA ALA A 333 -29.90 -8.17 27.01
C ALA A 333 -28.55 -8.25 26.27
N ALA A 334 -27.81 -7.14 26.12
CA ALA A 334 -26.47 -7.12 25.49
C ALA A 334 -25.31 -7.32 26.50
N LYS A 335 -25.60 -7.56 27.79
CA LYS A 335 -24.59 -7.68 28.86
C LYS A 335 -23.79 -8.99 28.85
N THR A 336 -24.12 -9.95 27.99
CA THR A 336 -23.46 -11.26 27.95
C THR A 336 -22.14 -11.28 27.15
N GLU A 337 -21.78 -10.20 26.43
CA GLU A 337 -20.51 -10.08 25.70
C GLU A 337 -19.53 -9.08 26.36
N ALA A 338 -19.23 -9.25 27.65
CA ALA A 338 -18.09 -8.58 28.29
C ALA A 338 -16.70 -9.07 27.76
N ALA A 339 -16.68 -9.84 26.66
CA ALA A 339 -15.54 -10.56 26.11
C ALA A 339 -14.45 -9.73 25.37
N PRO A 340 -14.70 -8.57 24.71
CA PRO A 340 -13.69 -7.97 23.83
C PRO A 340 -12.54 -7.28 24.59
N LYS A 341 -12.75 -6.83 25.84
CA LYS A 341 -11.67 -6.18 26.63
C LYS A 341 -10.65 -7.18 27.14
N LEU A 342 -11.11 -8.31 27.70
CA LEU A 342 -10.24 -9.36 28.21
C LEU A 342 -9.48 -10.05 27.08
N SER A 343 -10.11 -10.24 25.91
CA SER A 343 -9.48 -10.88 24.75
C SER A 343 -8.38 -10.05 24.10
N LEU A 344 -8.51 -8.72 24.01
CA LEU A 344 -7.44 -7.88 23.46
C LEU A 344 -6.31 -7.66 24.46
N GLY A 345 -6.62 -7.47 25.75
CA GLY A 345 -5.60 -7.32 26.79
C GLY A 345 -4.71 -8.56 26.90
N ALA A 346 -5.32 -9.76 26.89
CA ALA A 346 -4.57 -11.02 26.87
C ALA A 346 -3.72 -11.16 25.61
N GLY A 347 -4.24 -10.78 24.44
CA GLY A 347 -3.51 -10.85 23.18
C GLY A 347 -2.29 -9.93 23.17
N ALA A 348 -2.46 -8.68 23.61
CA ALA A 348 -1.38 -7.70 23.73
C ALA A 348 -0.30 -8.16 24.74
N LEU A 349 -0.71 -8.72 25.88
CA LEU A 349 0.24 -9.29 26.86
C LEU A 349 1.03 -10.45 26.27
N LEU A 350 0.37 -11.40 25.60
CA LEU A 350 1.04 -12.53 24.95
C LEU A 350 2.00 -12.06 23.85
N LEU A 351 1.61 -11.05 23.06
CA LEU A 351 2.49 -10.43 22.06
C LEU A 351 3.72 -9.76 22.71
N GLY A 352 3.53 -9.05 23.82
CA GLY A 352 4.62 -8.42 24.58
C GLY A 352 5.58 -9.44 25.19
N LEU A 353 5.06 -10.48 25.83
CA LEU A 353 5.85 -11.59 26.38
C LEU A 353 6.63 -12.33 25.29
N PHE A 354 5.97 -12.62 24.16
CA PHE A 354 6.61 -13.22 23.01
C PHE A 354 7.71 -12.31 22.43
N GLY A 355 7.43 -11.02 22.27
CA GLY A 355 8.41 -10.04 21.81
C GLY A 355 9.64 -9.99 22.70
N GLY A 356 9.46 -9.95 24.02
CA GLY A 356 10.57 -10.03 24.98
C GLY A 356 11.38 -11.32 24.88
N ALA A 357 10.69 -12.47 24.72
CA ALA A 357 11.34 -13.75 24.52
C ALA A 357 12.17 -13.81 23.22
N ILE A 358 11.69 -13.21 22.13
CA ILE A 358 12.46 -13.12 20.88
C ILE A 358 13.65 -12.17 21.05
N VAL A 359 13.47 -10.98 21.63
CA VAL A 359 14.59 -10.04 21.87
C VAL A 359 15.72 -10.71 22.68
N TRP A 360 15.36 -11.55 23.66
CA TRP A 360 16.31 -12.31 24.46
C TRP A 360 17.04 -13.42 23.69
N THR A 361 16.30 -14.21 22.89
CA THR A 361 16.84 -15.43 22.24
C THR A 361 17.39 -15.23 20.84
N PHE A 362 16.94 -14.19 20.13
CA PHE A 362 17.31 -13.94 18.74
C PHE A 362 18.82 -13.74 18.54
N PRO A 363 19.57 -13.02 19.41
CA PRO A 363 21.01 -12.85 19.25
C PRO A 363 21.82 -14.16 19.25
N SER A 364 21.33 -15.21 19.92
CA SER A 364 22.04 -16.49 20.01
C SER A 364 21.50 -17.56 19.05
N SER A 365 20.22 -17.50 18.67
CA SER A 365 19.54 -18.55 17.90
C SER A 365 18.98 -18.11 16.54
N GLY A 366 19.00 -16.81 16.25
CA GLY A 366 18.60 -16.20 14.99
C GLY A 366 17.19 -16.58 14.51
N TYR A 367 16.99 -16.56 13.19
CA TYR A 367 15.71 -16.91 12.56
C TYR A 367 15.24 -18.35 12.87
N ARG A 368 16.16 -19.28 13.14
CA ARG A 368 15.83 -20.68 13.46
C ARG A 368 15.19 -20.80 14.84
N GLY A 369 15.75 -20.12 15.85
CA GLY A 369 15.15 -20.04 17.18
C GLY A 369 13.82 -19.30 17.18
N LEU A 370 13.69 -18.22 16.39
CA LEU A 370 12.42 -17.54 16.18
C LEU A 370 11.34 -18.48 15.63
N LEU A 371 11.64 -19.24 14.57
CA LEU A 371 10.70 -20.23 14.02
C LEU A 371 10.32 -21.31 15.05
N ALA A 372 11.28 -21.74 15.87
CA ALA A 372 11.04 -22.71 16.94
C ALA A 372 10.12 -22.15 18.05
N LEU A 373 10.25 -20.87 18.39
CA LEU A 373 9.37 -20.21 19.36
C LEU A 373 7.97 -19.96 18.77
N LEU A 374 7.85 -19.66 17.48
CA LEU A 374 6.56 -19.55 16.81
C LEU A 374 5.81 -20.89 16.78
N GLY A 375 6.49 -22.00 16.51
CA GLY A 375 5.85 -23.32 16.58
C GLY A 375 5.45 -23.70 18.01
N ALA A 376 6.26 -23.36 19.02
CA ALA A 376 5.90 -23.54 20.43
C ALA A 376 4.66 -22.72 20.81
N ALA A 377 4.57 -21.45 20.39
CA ALA A 377 3.42 -20.60 20.61
C ALA A 377 2.14 -21.11 19.92
N ALA A 378 2.25 -21.64 18.70
CA ALA A 378 1.13 -22.22 17.96
C ALA A 378 0.50 -23.41 18.71
N VAL A 379 1.32 -24.19 19.42
CA VAL A 379 0.89 -25.35 20.21
C VAL A 379 0.40 -24.94 21.61
N ALA A 380 1.13 -24.05 22.30
CA ALA A 380 0.86 -23.65 23.68
C ALA A 380 -0.55 -23.06 23.88
N MET A 381 -0.96 -22.13 23.01
CA MET A 381 -2.22 -21.42 23.11
C MET A 381 -3.47 -22.33 23.09
N PRO A 382 -3.65 -23.21 22.07
CA PRO A 382 -4.78 -24.15 22.06
C PRO A 382 -4.64 -25.24 23.14
N LEU A 383 -3.43 -25.69 23.48
CA LEU A 383 -3.22 -26.73 24.50
C LEU A 383 -3.76 -26.30 25.87
N ALA A 384 -3.57 -25.05 26.27
CA ALA A 384 -4.10 -24.53 27.55
C ALA A 384 -5.61 -24.77 27.72
N SER A 385 -6.38 -24.75 26.63
CA SER A 385 -7.83 -25.02 26.67
C SER A 385 -8.17 -26.50 26.85
N VAL A 386 -7.29 -27.40 26.39
CA VAL A 386 -7.42 -28.85 26.49
C VAL A 386 -7.06 -29.31 27.91
N LEU A 387 -5.98 -28.76 28.48
CA LEU A 387 -5.48 -29.12 29.81
C LEU A 387 -6.49 -28.88 30.94
N ARG A 388 -7.41 -27.91 30.80
CA ARG A 388 -8.47 -27.66 31.79
C ARG A 388 -9.43 -28.84 32.00
N ARG A 389 -9.45 -29.79 31.08
CA ARG A 389 -10.30 -30.99 31.16
C ARG A 389 -9.60 -32.16 31.85
N PHE A 390 -8.30 -32.03 32.14
CA PHE A 390 -7.46 -33.14 32.60
C PHE A 390 -7.74 -33.47 34.06
N LYS A 391 -7.71 -34.77 34.34
CA LYS A 391 -7.58 -35.32 35.70
C LYS A 391 -6.12 -35.65 35.98
N ALA A 392 -5.79 -35.97 37.23
CA ALA A 392 -4.42 -36.32 37.63
C ALA A 392 -3.78 -37.42 36.76
N VAL A 393 -4.56 -38.42 36.33
CA VAL A 393 -4.09 -39.51 35.47
C VAL A 393 -3.68 -39.00 34.07
N ASP A 394 -4.44 -38.07 33.49
CA ASP A 394 -4.16 -37.52 32.16
C ASP A 394 -2.84 -36.73 32.15
N TRP A 395 -2.56 -36.02 33.27
CA TRP A 395 -1.31 -35.33 33.49
C TRP A 395 -0.11 -36.27 33.54
N VAL A 396 -0.23 -37.36 34.32
CA VAL A 396 0.84 -38.36 34.45
C VAL A 396 1.14 -39.01 33.10
N VAL A 397 0.12 -39.45 32.36
CA VAL A 397 0.28 -40.08 31.04
C VAL A 397 0.95 -39.11 30.05
N GLY A 398 0.48 -37.87 29.97
CA GLY A 398 1.06 -36.88 29.07
C GLY A 398 2.51 -36.50 29.42
N LEU A 399 2.85 -36.42 30.72
CA LEU A 399 4.22 -36.14 31.17
C LEU A 399 5.18 -37.28 30.84
N VAL A 400 4.82 -38.53 31.17
CA VAL A 400 5.67 -39.71 30.90
C VAL A 400 5.88 -39.87 29.40
N ALA A 401 4.81 -39.80 28.60
CA ALA A 401 4.92 -39.87 27.15
C ALA A 401 5.74 -38.71 26.58
N GLY A 402 5.64 -37.50 27.15
CA GLY A 402 6.41 -36.33 26.73
C GLY A 402 7.91 -36.48 26.98
N VAL A 403 8.31 -37.05 28.11
CA VAL A 403 9.73 -37.35 28.42
C VAL A 403 10.28 -38.38 27.43
N LEU A 404 9.55 -39.48 27.19
CA LEU A 404 9.95 -40.51 26.24
C LEU A 404 10.09 -39.93 24.81
N LEU A 405 9.14 -39.10 24.39
CA LEU A 405 9.17 -38.46 23.08
C LEU A 405 10.33 -37.45 22.97
N SER A 406 10.65 -36.73 24.04
CA SER A 406 11.79 -35.80 24.08
C SER A 406 13.14 -36.53 24.01
N LEU A 407 13.27 -37.68 24.68
CA LEU A 407 14.47 -38.54 24.59
C LEU A 407 14.63 -39.11 23.17
N ALA A 408 13.55 -39.58 22.56
CA ALA A 408 13.56 -40.05 21.18
C ALA A 408 13.95 -38.93 20.20
N LEU A 409 13.44 -37.71 20.41
CA LEU A 409 13.79 -36.54 19.62
C LEU A 409 15.27 -36.15 19.78
N TRP A 410 15.79 -36.20 21.01
CA TRP A 410 17.22 -35.96 21.28
C TRP A 410 18.10 -36.99 20.57
N ALA A 411 17.80 -38.28 20.70
CA ALA A 411 18.53 -39.34 19.99
C ALA A 411 18.45 -39.17 18.46
N GLY A 412 17.25 -38.87 17.93
CA GLY A 412 17.05 -38.62 16.51
C GLY A 412 17.77 -37.38 15.99
N SER A 413 17.97 -36.37 16.83
CA SER A 413 18.73 -35.17 16.47
C SER A 413 20.20 -35.44 16.18
N MET A 414 20.74 -36.56 16.67
CA MET A 414 22.11 -37.01 16.44
C MET A 414 22.31 -37.75 15.10
N LEU A 415 21.23 -38.13 14.41
CA LEU A 415 21.28 -38.92 13.16
C LEU A 415 21.63 -38.10 11.90
N GLY A 416 21.95 -36.80 12.04
CA GLY A 416 22.44 -35.98 10.94
C GLY A 416 22.31 -34.48 11.20
N SER A 417 22.92 -33.67 10.33
CA SER A 417 22.96 -32.20 10.47
C SER A 417 21.60 -31.51 10.43
N LYS A 418 20.54 -32.20 10.00
CA LYS A 418 19.16 -31.68 9.98
C LYS A 418 18.20 -32.40 10.94
N GLY A 419 18.69 -33.36 11.74
CA GLY A 419 17.86 -34.19 12.61
C GLY A 419 17.02 -33.36 13.60
N ALA A 420 17.64 -32.34 14.23
CA ALA A 420 16.95 -31.43 15.15
C ALA A 420 15.79 -30.66 14.47
N TYR A 421 15.97 -30.21 13.22
CA TYR A 421 14.95 -29.44 12.50
C TYR A 421 13.79 -30.32 12.03
N LEU A 422 14.09 -31.49 11.46
CA LEU A 422 13.08 -32.43 10.96
C LEU A 422 12.25 -33.00 12.12
N GLY A 423 12.91 -33.41 13.19
CA GLY A 423 12.23 -33.92 14.39
C GLY A 423 11.35 -32.86 15.06
N TYR A 424 11.85 -31.63 15.19
CA TYR A 424 11.05 -30.51 15.70
C TYR A 424 9.81 -30.24 14.82
N GLY A 425 9.99 -30.15 13.50
CA GLY A 425 8.89 -29.92 12.56
C GLY A 425 7.82 -31.01 12.63
N ALA A 426 8.23 -32.28 12.68
CA ALA A 426 7.32 -33.41 12.84
C ALA A 426 6.54 -33.34 14.16
N CYS A 427 7.20 -33.01 15.28
CA CYS A 427 6.55 -32.85 16.58
C CYS A 427 5.51 -31.73 16.57
N VAL A 428 5.81 -30.57 15.97
CA VAL A 428 4.85 -29.46 15.85
C VAL A 428 3.62 -29.89 15.05
N LEU A 429 3.81 -30.46 13.86
CA LEU A 429 2.70 -30.87 12.99
C LEU A 429 1.83 -31.95 13.64
N LEU A 430 2.44 -32.97 14.24
CA LEU A 430 1.73 -34.04 14.94
C LEU A 430 0.94 -33.48 16.13
N THR A 431 1.55 -32.60 16.92
CA THR A 431 0.89 -32.00 18.09
C THR A 431 -0.30 -31.14 17.67
N LEU A 432 -0.17 -30.35 16.60
CA LEU A 432 -1.28 -29.58 16.04
C LEU A 432 -2.41 -30.49 15.54
N ALA A 433 -2.09 -31.60 14.87
CA ALA A 433 -3.09 -32.58 14.43
C ALA A 433 -3.84 -33.22 15.63
N LEU A 434 -3.12 -33.56 16.70
CA LEU A 434 -3.70 -34.09 17.95
C LEU A 434 -4.57 -33.05 18.68
N LEU A 435 -4.17 -31.77 18.65
CA LEU A 435 -4.96 -30.66 19.18
C LEU A 435 -6.25 -30.40 18.37
N VAL A 436 -6.25 -30.70 17.07
CA VAL A 436 -7.47 -30.68 16.24
C VAL A 436 -8.34 -31.88 16.57
N ALA A 437 -7.76 -33.07 16.67
CA ALA A 437 -8.48 -34.32 16.97
C ALA A 437 -9.10 -34.34 18.38
N SER A 438 -8.52 -33.61 19.33
CA SER A 438 -9.04 -33.48 20.71
C SER A 438 -10.21 -32.48 20.85
N ARG A 439 -10.61 -31.81 19.77
CA ARG A 439 -11.78 -30.92 19.77
C ARG A 439 -13.07 -31.75 19.75
N PRO A 440 -14.07 -31.43 20.60
CA PRO A 440 -15.33 -32.16 20.58
C PRO A 440 -16.06 -31.90 19.25
N ALA A 441 -16.47 -32.97 18.56
CA ALA A 441 -17.18 -32.89 17.28
C ALA A 441 -18.59 -32.28 17.41
N VAL A 442 -19.26 -32.43 18.57
CA VAL A 442 -20.56 -31.84 18.89
C VAL A 442 -20.60 -31.51 20.39
N ALA A 443 -20.95 -30.27 20.75
CA ALA A 443 -21.22 -29.90 22.14
C ALA A 443 -22.63 -30.38 22.52
N VAL A 444 -22.74 -31.58 23.09
CA VAL A 444 -24.02 -32.07 23.65
C VAL A 444 -24.17 -31.50 25.07
N PRO A 445 -25.21 -30.69 25.36
CA PRO A 445 -25.45 -30.19 26.70
C PRO A 445 -25.63 -31.35 27.68
N GLY A 446 -24.88 -31.34 28.79
CA GLY A 446 -25.05 -32.31 29.89
C GLY A 446 -24.18 -33.57 29.85
N LYS A 447 -23.43 -33.86 28.77
CA LYS A 447 -22.44 -34.97 28.76
C LYS A 447 -21.01 -34.44 28.92
N ARG A 448 -20.30 -34.90 29.96
CA ARG A 448 -18.84 -34.70 30.09
C ARG A 448 -18.15 -35.43 28.93
N VAL A 449 -17.58 -34.67 28.00
CA VAL A 449 -16.72 -35.21 26.93
C VAL A 449 -15.48 -35.83 27.59
N GLN A 450 -15.27 -37.14 27.43
CA GLN A 450 -14.07 -37.82 27.94
C GLN A 450 -12.82 -37.27 27.24
N VAL A 451 -11.74 -37.07 28.01
CA VAL A 451 -10.42 -36.74 27.50
C VAL A 451 -9.87 -37.99 26.80
N GLY A 452 -9.75 -37.95 25.48
CA GLY A 452 -9.20 -39.07 24.70
C GLY A 452 -7.67 -39.06 24.66
N LEU A 453 -7.07 -40.18 24.26
CA LEU A 453 -5.62 -40.36 24.07
C LEU A 453 -4.97 -39.21 23.28
N ALA A 454 -5.68 -38.66 22.28
CA ALA A 454 -5.19 -37.53 21.48
C ALA A 454 -4.85 -36.28 22.32
N ALA A 455 -5.60 -36.01 23.38
CA ALA A 455 -5.35 -34.88 24.27
C ALA A 455 -4.11 -35.12 25.15
N GLN A 456 -3.96 -36.33 25.69
CA GLN A 456 -2.78 -36.73 26.48
C GLN A 456 -1.50 -36.68 25.62
N LEU A 457 -1.58 -37.19 24.38
CA LEU A 457 -0.49 -37.11 23.41
C LEU A 457 -0.21 -35.68 22.95
N ALA A 458 -1.18 -34.76 22.98
CA ALA A 458 -0.93 -33.34 22.69
C ALA A 458 -0.07 -32.67 23.78
N LEU A 459 -0.23 -33.04 25.06
CA LEU A 459 0.66 -32.59 26.13
C LEU A 459 2.07 -33.17 25.94
N ALA A 460 2.17 -34.47 25.63
CA ALA A 460 3.45 -35.12 25.32
C ALA A 460 4.17 -34.44 24.14
N GLY A 461 3.42 -34.16 23.08
CA GLY A 461 3.90 -33.46 21.90
C GLY A 461 4.37 -32.04 22.19
N PHE A 462 3.68 -31.29 23.05
CA PHE A 462 4.12 -29.96 23.47
C PHE A 462 5.45 -29.98 24.24
N ILE A 463 5.62 -30.93 25.17
CA ILE A 463 6.88 -31.11 25.89
C ILE A 463 8.03 -31.40 24.90
N ALA A 464 7.78 -32.28 23.93
CA ALA A 464 8.74 -32.56 22.87
C ALA A 464 9.00 -31.36 21.94
N VAL A 465 8.00 -30.53 21.65
CA VAL A 465 8.17 -29.27 20.90
C VAL A 465 9.06 -28.30 21.66
N LEU A 466 8.91 -28.16 22.99
CA LEU A 466 9.80 -27.31 23.79
C LEU A 466 11.22 -27.87 23.82
N ALA A 467 11.39 -29.18 24.05
CA ALA A 467 12.70 -29.83 24.00
C ALA A 467 13.36 -29.66 22.62
N GLY A 468 12.60 -29.87 21.55
CA GLY A 468 13.04 -29.67 20.17
C GLY A 468 13.43 -28.23 19.86
N ALA A 469 12.71 -27.24 20.41
CA ALA A 469 13.09 -25.84 20.27
C ALA A 469 14.45 -25.54 20.93
N GLY A 470 14.73 -26.16 22.08
CA GLY A 470 16.04 -26.13 22.71
C GLY A 470 17.14 -26.77 21.84
N LEU A 471 16.85 -27.91 21.22
CA LEU A 471 17.79 -28.58 20.29
C LEU A 471 18.05 -27.74 19.03
N VAL A 472 17.02 -27.11 18.47
CA VAL A 472 17.14 -26.19 17.33
C VAL A 472 18.02 -24.99 17.68
N ALA A 473 17.83 -24.40 18.86
CA ALA A 473 18.65 -23.31 19.34
C ALA A 473 20.10 -23.74 19.60
N GLY A 474 20.31 -24.90 20.22
CA GLY A 474 21.64 -25.45 20.51
C GLY A 474 22.41 -25.89 19.27
N HIS A 475 21.74 -26.42 18.25
CA HIS A 475 22.40 -26.84 17.00
C HIS A 475 23.01 -25.65 16.25
N TRP A 476 22.41 -24.45 16.35
CA TRP A 476 22.91 -23.25 15.68
C TRP A 476 23.75 -22.34 16.58
N GLY A 477 23.27 -22.08 17.80
CA GLY A 477 23.89 -21.17 18.76
C GLY A 477 24.84 -21.84 19.74
N TYR A 478 25.08 -23.16 19.60
CA TYR A 478 25.83 -23.98 20.54
C TYR A 478 25.31 -23.81 21.98
N ALA A 479 26.19 -23.86 22.99
CA ALA A 479 25.84 -23.69 24.40
C ALA A 479 25.08 -22.36 24.65
N ARG A 480 25.52 -21.26 24.03
CA ARG A 480 24.89 -19.95 24.20
C ARG A 480 23.46 -19.91 23.67
N GLY A 481 23.18 -20.65 22.60
CA GLY A 481 21.85 -20.84 22.04
C GLY A 481 20.93 -21.60 22.98
N SER A 482 21.39 -22.72 23.53
CA SER A 482 20.60 -23.51 24.50
C SER A 482 20.38 -22.77 25.82
N ASP A 483 21.39 -22.10 26.34
CA ASP A 483 21.34 -21.40 27.63
C ASP A 483 20.36 -20.23 27.59
N ALA A 484 20.38 -19.46 26.50
CA ALA A 484 19.43 -18.37 26.28
C ALA A 484 17.99 -18.87 26.08
N MET A 485 17.82 -20.03 25.45
CA MET A 485 16.50 -20.60 25.13
C MET A 485 15.83 -21.24 26.35
N LEU A 486 16.60 -21.86 27.25
CA LEU A 486 16.08 -22.58 28.43
C LEU A 486 15.10 -21.77 29.30
N PRO A 487 15.38 -20.53 29.76
CA PRO A 487 14.43 -19.76 30.57
C PRO A 487 13.15 -19.41 29.79
N VAL A 488 13.24 -19.20 28.47
CA VAL A 488 12.07 -18.95 27.63
C VAL A 488 11.19 -20.21 27.53
N LEU A 489 11.78 -21.39 27.32
CA LEU A 489 11.04 -22.65 27.28
C LEU A 489 10.35 -22.95 28.62
N ALA A 490 11.04 -22.69 29.74
CA ALA A 490 10.45 -22.78 31.07
C ALA A 490 9.28 -21.81 31.24
N GLY A 491 9.41 -20.58 30.74
CA GLY A 491 8.33 -19.59 30.71
C GLY A 491 7.11 -20.04 29.89
N PHE A 492 7.32 -20.62 28.70
CA PHE A 492 6.24 -21.21 27.88
C PHE A 492 5.55 -22.37 28.58
N MET A 493 6.32 -23.27 29.19
CA MET A 493 5.79 -24.38 29.98
C MET A 493 4.94 -23.87 31.13
N LEU A 494 5.49 -22.97 31.96
CA LEU A 494 4.79 -22.39 33.11
C LEU A 494 3.51 -21.67 32.68
N LEU A 495 3.58 -20.81 31.65
CA LEU A 495 2.42 -20.07 31.15
C LEU A 495 1.30 -21.01 30.69
N THR A 496 1.65 -22.08 29.96
CA THR A 496 0.69 -23.06 29.43
C THR A 496 0.06 -23.88 30.55
N LEU A 497 0.86 -24.31 31.53
CA LEU A 497 0.40 -25.04 32.71
C LEU A 497 -0.51 -24.19 33.59
N VAL A 498 -0.12 -22.95 33.90
CA VAL A 498 -0.95 -22.00 34.68
C VAL A 498 -2.26 -21.70 33.95
N ALA A 499 -2.23 -21.50 32.63
CA ALA A 499 -3.44 -21.29 31.84
C ALA A 499 -4.34 -22.53 31.74
N GLY A 500 -3.75 -23.72 31.85
CA GLY A 500 -4.44 -25.01 31.91
C GLY A 500 -5.01 -25.35 33.29
N ALA A 501 -4.37 -24.89 34.37
CA ALA A 501 -4.82 -25.10 35.75
C ALA A 501 -5.81 -24.02 36.23
N SER A 502 -5.86 -22.87 35.56
CA SER A 502 -6.75 -21.77 35.95
C SER A 502 -8.24 -22.14 35.77
N PRO A 503 -9.09 -21.87 36.78
CA PRO A 503 -10.53 -22.09 36.67
C PRO A 503 -11.22 -21.11 35.72
N GLN A 504 -10.59 -19.96 35.42
CA GLN A 504 -11.11 -18.96 34.49
C GLN A 504 -10.34 -19.00 33.16
N THR A 505 -11.02 -18.67 32.06
CA THR A 505 -10.37 -18.57 30.74
C THR A 505 -9.45 -17.35 30.70
N LEU A 506 -8.13 -17.55 30.81
CA LEU A 506 -7.14 -16.47 30.67
C LEU A 506 -7.16 -15.83 29.27
N TRP A 507 -7.51 -16.62 28.24
CA TRP A 507 -7.74 -16.15 26.88
C TRP A 507 -8.85 -16.96 26.18
N PRO A 508 -9.45 -16.42 25.10
CA PRO A 508 -10.49 -17.11 24.33
C PRO A 508 -9.96 -18.38 23.66
N ALA A 509 -10.71 -19.49 23.76
CA ALA A 509 -10.38 -20.76 23.09
C ALA A 509 -10.67 -20.76 21.57
N SER A 510 -11.08 -19.63 21.00
CA SER A 510 -11.46 -19.56 19.59
C SER A 510 -10.24 -19.70 18.68
N THR A 511 -10.39 -20.47 17.61
CA THR A 511 -9.30 -20.67 16.63
C THR A 511 -8.91 -19.36 15.96
N ARG A 512 -9.87 -18.48 15.65
CA ARG A 512 -9.60 -17.15 15.09
C ARG A 512 -8.70 -16.34 16.01
N TRP A 513 -9.00 -16.28 17.31
CA TRP A 513 -8.20 -15.50 18.26
C TRP A 513 -6.78 -16.06 18.39
N HIS A 514 -6.62 -17.39 18.54
CA HIS A 514 -5.28 -18.00 18.60
C HIS A 514 -4.47 -17.69 17.34
N ALA A 515 -5.07 -17.83 16.16
CA ALA A 515 -4.39 -17.60 14.90
C ALA A 515 -4.11 -16.11 14.63
N THR A 516 -4.97 -15.17 15.07
CA THR A 516 -4.65 -13.73 15.00
C THR A 516 -3.50 -13.36 15.92
N THR A 517 -3.49 -13.89 17.15
CA THR A 517 -2.43 -13.61 18.12
C THR A 517 -1.12 -14.20 17.63
N TRP A 518 -1.14 -15.42 17.09
CA TRP A 518 0.03 -16.06 16.48
C TRP A 518 0.56 -15.27 15.27
N ALA A 519 -0.32 -14.80 14.39
CA ALA A 519 0.09 -13.96 13.26
C ALA A 519 0.74 -12.65 13.74
N GLY A 520 0.22 -12.05 14.81
CA GLY A 520 0.86 -10.91 15.47
C GLY A 520 2.23 -11.24 16.05
N MET A 521 2.40 -12.44 16.64
CA MET A 521 3.70 -12.91 17.16
C MET A 521 4.70 -13.09 16.03
N ALA A 522 4.29 -13.68 14.90
CA ALA A 522 5.12 -13.80 13.71
C ALA A 522 5.55 -12.44 13.18
N MET A 523 4.64 -11.45 13.20
CA MET A 523 4.97 -10.08 12.81
C MET A 523 5.98 -9.43 13.77
N ALA A 524 5.76 -9.54 15.07
CA ALA A 524 6.69 -9.04 16.09
C ALA A 524 8.07 -9.70 15.97
N GLY A 525 8.11 -11.02 15.71
CA GLY A 525 9.32 -11.76 15.45
C GLY A 525 10.06 -11.28 14.20
N GLY A 526 9.33 -10.99 13.12
CA GLY A 526 9.90 -10.39 11.91
C GLY A 526 10.52 -9.02 12.15
N ILE A 527 9.87 -8.17 12.96
CA ILE A 527 10.43 -6.89 13.41
C ILE A 527 11.74 -7.14 14.16
N VAL A 528 11.74 -7.96 15.21
CA VAL A 528 12.97 -8.23 15.98
C VAL A 528 14.06 -8.82 15.09
N GLY A 529 13.72 -9.68 14.14
CA GLY A 529 14.72 -10.27 13.25
C GLY A 529 15.41 -9.26 12.33
N ILE A 530 14.69 -8.23 11.89
CA ILE A 530 15.25 -7.14 11.08
C ILE A 530 16.15 -6.23 11.91
N PHE A 531 15.71 -5.87 13.12
CA PHE A 531 16.47 -4.97 13.99
C PHE A 531 17.66 -5.66 14.68
N GLY A 532 17.50 -6.94 15.04
CA GLY A 532 18.52 -7.72 15.75
C GLY A 532 19.45 -8.52 14.83
N GLY A 533 19.08 -8.75 13.57
CA GLY A 533 19.84 -9.59 12.63
C GLY A 533 20.56 -8.85 11.50
N GLY A 534 20.37 -7.53 11.33
CA GLY A 534 20.95 -6.77 10.21
C GLY A 534 21.71 -5.52 10.66
N ALA A 535 22.99 -5.42 10.25
CA ALA A 535 23.82 -4.24 10.49
C ALA A 535 23.22 -2.96 9.89
N TYR A 536 22.61 -3.07 8.70
CA TYR A 536 21.98 -1.96 7.98
C TYR A 536 20.91 -1.21 8.79
N MET A 537 20.04 -1.93 9.49
CA MET A 537 18.99 -1.29 10.29
C MET A 537 19.51 -0.70 11.59
N SER A 538 20.51 -1.32 12.20
CA SER A 538 21.18 -0.77 13.38
C SER A 538 21.84 0.58 13.06
N GLU A 539 22.54 0.66 11.93
CA GLU A 539 23.20 1.88 11.44
C GLU A 539 22.21 3.00 11.08
N ARG A 540 21.04 2.66 10.53
CA ARG A 540 19.99 3.66 10.27
C ARG A 540 19.35 4.23 11.52
N PHE A 541 19.28 3.49 12.62
CA PHE A 541 18.73 4.03 13.87
C PHE A 541 19.75 4.82 14.67
N SER A 542 21.04 4.47 14.60
CA SER A 542 22.12 5.21 15.28
C SER A 542 22.34 6.63 14.73
N THR A 543 21.97 6.89 13.48
CA THR A 543 22.12 8.18 12.79
C THR A 543 20.87 9.08 12.85
N SER A 544 19.97 8.86 13.83
CA SER A 544 18.67 9.58 13.88
C SER A 544 18.77 11.06 14.27
N SER A 545 19.74 11.47 15.08
CA SER A 545 19.90 12.88 15.49
C SER A 545 20.43 13.75 14.34
N SER A 546 21.47 13.30 13.63
CA SER A 546 22.03 14.02 12.48
C SER A 546 21.03 14.14 11.31
N ASP A 547 20.11 13.19 11.18
CA ASP A 547 19.02 13.24 10.19
C ASP A 547 18.02 14.38 10.46
N MET A 548 17.78 14.74 11.72
CA MET A 548 16.82 15.81 12.05
C MET A 548 17.36 17.19 11.68
N ASP A 549 18.62 17.48 12.02
CA ASP A 549 19.24 18.76 11.69
C ASP A 549 19.28 18.98 10.17
N THR A 550 19.63 17.92 9.42
CA THR A 550 19.63 17.92 7.95
C THR A 550 18.23 18.21 7.38
N ARG A 551 17.18 17.62 7.98
CA ARG A 551 15.79 17.88 7.54
C ARG A 551 15.33 19.30 7.82
N VAL A 552 15.64 19.84 9.00
CA VAL A 552 15.28 21.22 9.34
C VAL A 552 16.00 22.20 8.42
N ALA A 553 17.28 21.95 8.11
CA ALA A 553 18.02 22.74 7.11
C ALA A 553 17.35 22.69 5.73
N HIS A 554 16.99 21.48 5.26
CA HIS A 554 16.29 21.27 3.97
C HIS A 554 14.94 22.01 3.90
N TRP A 555 14.14 21.95 4.97
CA TRP A 555 12.87 22.67 5.02
C TRP A 555 13.06 24.18 5.10
N THR A 556 14.10 24.65 5.79
CA THR A 556 14.45 26.07 5.87
C THR A 556 14.88 26.59 4.49
N GLU A 557 15.64 25.81 3.74
CA GLU A 557 16.00 26.13 2.36
C GLU A 557 14.74 26.25 1.48
N GLY A 558 13.81 25.28 1.58
CA GLY A 558 12.52 25.35 0.89
C GLY A 558 11.69 26.59 1.25
N TRP A 559 11.75 27.06 2.50
CA TRP A 559 11.11 28.32 2.92
C TRP A 559 11.77 29.53 2.27
N HIS A 560 13.11 29.55 2.19
CA HIS A 560 13.86 30.66 1.59
C HIS A 560 13.67 30.80 0.07
N MET A 561 13.18 29.75 -0.62
CA MET A 561 12.80 29.81 -2.04
C MET A 561 11.50 30.59 -2.30
N LEU A 562 10.70 30.87 -1.26
CA LEU A 562 9.46 31.68 -1.32
C LEU A 562 9.80 33.18 -1.34
N THR A 563 10.44 33.63 -2.41
CA THR A 563 11.04 34.97 -2.51
C THR A 563 10.07 36.08 -2.91
N ALA A 564 8.97 35.79 -3.59
CA ALA A 564 8.03 36.83 -4.02
C ALA A 564 7.08 37.22 -2.88
N PRO A 565 6.59 38.49 -2.82
CA PRO A 565 5.78 38.97 -1.69
C PRO A 565 4.51 38.16 -1.39
N LEU A 566 3.92 37.51 -2.41
CA LEU A 566 2.72 36.69 -2.26
C LEU A 566 3.02 35.21 -2.00
N ASP A 567 4.27 34.75 -2.14
CA ASP A 567 4.63 33.34 -1.99
C ASP A 567 4.30 32.79 -0.59
N PRO A 568 4.53 33.50 0.53
CA PRO A 568 4.14 33.00 1.85
C PRO A 568 2.63 32.81 2.03
N VAL A 569 1.80 33.55 1.28
CA VAL A 569 0.34 33.52 1.42
C VAL A 569 -0.32 32.55 0.44
N LEU A 570 0.11 32.58 -0.83
CA LEU A 570 -0.50 31.85 -1.95
C LEU A 570 0.39 30.73 -2.53
N GLY A 571 1.61 30.57 -2.01
CA GLY A 571 2.58 29.57 -2.45
C GLY A 571 3.35 30.02 -3.69
N LYS A 572 4.45 29.31 -3.97
CA LYS A 572 5.21 29.47 -5.22
C LYS A 572 4.40 29.03 -6.43
N GLY A 573 3.59 27.99 -6.23
CA GLY A 573 2.81 27.33 -7.27
C GLY A 573 3.00 25.83 -7.22
N MET A 574 1.97 25.09 -7.64
CA MET A 574 1.91 23.64 -7.52
C MET A 574 3.05 22.95 -8.27
N GLY A 575 3.84 22.12 -7.60
CA GLY A 575 4.87 21.29 -8.21
C GLY A 575 6.11 22.06 -8.68
N ARG A 576 6.32 23.27 -8.16
CA ARG A 576 7.44 24.13 -8.56
C ARG A 576 8.71 23.93 -7.72
N TYR A 577 8.63 23.11 -6.68
CA TYR A 577 9.76 22.84 -5.81
C TYR A 577 11.01 22.34 -6.55
N PRO A 578 10.97 21.30 -7.42
CA PRO A 578 12.17 20.81 -8.09
C PRO A 578 12.86 21.86 -8.98
N ALA A 579 12.06 22.68 -9.67
CA ALA A 579 12.59 23.76 -10.49
C ALA A 579 13.25 24.86 -9.65
N ASN A 580 12.65 25.23 -8.53
CA ASN A 580 13.21 26.26 -7.65
C ASN A 580 14.44 25.75 -6.89
N TYR A 581 14.46 24.47 -6.51
CA TYR A 581 15.64 23.83 -5.95
C TYR A 581 16.81 23.86 -6.94
N TYR A 582 16.57 23.53 -8.21
CA TYR A 582 17.58 23.59 -9.26
C TYR A 582 18.11 25.02 -9.53
N LEU A 583 17.26 26.05 -9.40
CA LEU A 583 17.63 27.44 -9.71
C LEU A 583 18.23 28.21 -8.54
N THR A 584 17.74 27.95 -7.32
CA THR A 584 17.99 28.79 -6.14
C THR A 584 18.51 28.01 -4.92
N GLY A 585 18.52 26.68 -5.00
CA GLY A 585 19.05 25.84 -3.94
C GLY A 585 20.58 25.89 -3.84
N ALA A 586 21.14 25.04 -2.98
CA ALA A 586 22.58 24.93 -2.81
C ALA A 586 23.29 24.68 -4.15
N SER A 587 24.17 25.61 -4.53
CA SER A 587 24.86 25.61 -5.82
C SER A 587 25.74 24.38 -6.08
N THR A 588 26.03 23.60 -5.02
CA THR A 588 26.80 22.36 -5.04
C THR A 588 25.94 21.09 -5.17
N GLU A 589 24.60 21.18 -5.13
CA GLU A 589 23.71 20.00 -5.09
C GLU A 589 22.73 19.90 -6.28
N HIS A 590 22.91 20.70 -7.34
CA HIS A 590 22.00 20.67 -8.48
C HIS A 590 21.99 19.30 -9.17
N PRO A 591 20.82 18.63 -9.31
CA PRO A 591 20.72 17.38 -10.05
C PRO A 591 21.02 17.61 -11.54
N GLY A 592 21.36 16.53 -12.24
CA GLY A 592 21.37 16.54 -13.70
C GLY A 592 19.97 16.85 -14.24
N ASP A 593 19.90 17.26 -15.50
CA ASP A 593 18.66 17.59 -16.21
C ASP A 593 18.67 16.97 -17.60
N PHE A 594 17.49 16.89 -18.22
CA PHE A 594 17.35 16.51 -19.62
C PHE A 594 16.32 17.41 -20.31
N ARG A 595 16.56 17.71 -21.58
CA ARG A 595 15.61 18.46 -22.42
C ARG A 595 15.62 17.92 -23.83
N LEU A 596 14.43 17.66 -24.37
CA LEU A 596 14.29 17.41 -25.80
C LEU A 596 14.30 18.76 -26.54
N LYS A 597 15.10 18.86 -27.60
CA LYS A 597 15.16 20.01 -28.48
C LYS A 597 15.00 19.57 -29.94
N THR A 598 14.59 20.52 -30.77
CA THR A 598 14.46 20.32 -32.22
C THR A 598 15.37 21.30 -32.94
N GLN A 599 16.16 20.79 -33.88
CA GLN A 599 17.01 21.57 -34.78
C GLN A 599 16.88 20.98 -36.18
N ASP A 600 16.62 21.84 -37.18
CA ASP A 600 16.54 21.44 -38.60
C ASP A 600 15.58 20.26 -38.87
N GLY A 601 14.44 20.24 -38.17
CA GLY A 601 13.41 19.19 -38.28
C GLY A 601 13.77 17.87 -37.59
N SER A 602 14.93 17.79 -36.94
CA SER A 602 15.38 16.62 -36.17
C SER A 602 15.32 16.88 -34.67
N ASN A 603 14.86 15.88 -33.91
CA ASN A 603 14.86 15.93 -32.45
C ASN A 603 16.17 15.39 -31.89
N TYR A 604 16.65 15.99 -30.81
CA TYR A 604 17.82 15.52 -30.06
C TYR A 604 17.63 15.78 -28.57
N LEU A 605 18.21 14.89 -27.76
CA LEU A 605 18.16 14.96 -26.32
C LEU A 605 19.40 15.68 -25.80
N VAL A 606 19.20 16.73 -25.01
CA VAL A 606 20.27 17.38 -24.24
C VAL A 606 20.29 16.74 -22.87
N LEU A 607 21.43 16.16 -22.50
CA LEU A 607 21.70 15.62 -21.17
C LEU A 607 22.66 16.58 -20.44
N GLY A 608 22.26 17.01 -19.25
CA GLY A 608 23.06 17.87 -18.39
C GLY A 608 23.54 17.13 -17.15
N GLY A 609 24.85 17.17 -16.89
CA GLY A 609 25.43 16.69 -15.64
C GLY A 609 25.11 17.63 -14.48
N GLY A 610 24.89 17.06 -13.29
CA GLY A 610 24.63 17.84 -12.08
C GLY A 610 25.86 18.63 -11.60
N LYS A 611 25.70 19.41 -10.52
CA LYS A 611 26.78 20.16 -9.87
C LYS A 611 27.40 19.43 -8.67
N GLN A 612 26.99 18.20 -8.39
CA GLN A 612 27.48 17.47 -7.22
C GLN A 612 29.00 17.29 -7.27
N GLN A 613 29.66 17.64 -6.16
CA GLN A 613 31.10 17.48 -6.01
C GLN A 613 31.54 16.00 -6.08
N TYR A 614 30.62 15.09 -5.75
CA TYR A 614 30.78 13.64 -5.93
C TYR A 614 29.69 13.13 -6.87
N MET A 615 30.03 12.95 -8.15
CA MET A 615 29.20 12.20 -9.11
C MET A 615 29.45 10.71 -8.91
N GLY A 616 28.85 10.15 -7.88
CA GLY A 616 28.79 8.71 -7.71
C GLY A 616 27.73 8.08 -8.63
N TRP A 617 27.66 6.77 -8.61
CA TRP A 617 26.73 6.02 -9.45
C TRP A 617 25.26 6.29 -9.13
N GLY A 618 24.93 6.69 -7.89
CA GLY A 618 23.56 6.97 -7.45
C GLY A 618 23.08 8.39 -7.75
N GLU A 619 24.01 9.28 -8.07
CA GLU A 619 23.82 10.73 -8.20
C GLU A 619 23.57 11.14 -9.67
N ILE A 620 24.01 10.30 -10.62
CA ILE A 620 23.80 10.50 -12.06
C ILE A 620 22.31 10.43 -12.41
N LEU A 621 21.82 11.43 -13.13
CA LEU A 621 20.48 11.40 -13.72
C LEU A 621 20.50 10.49 -14.96
N ARG A 622 19.64 9.48 -14.96
CA ARG A 622 19.51 8.55 -16.08
C ARG A 622 18.26 8.84 -16.86
N VAL A 623 18.36 8.76 -18.18
CA VAL A 623 17.20 8.69 -19.07
C VAL A 623 17.15 7.28 -19.64
N SER A 624 16.05 6.57 -19.38
CA SER A 624 15.96 5.13 -19.56
C SER A 624 14.78 4.73 -20.44
N GLN A 625 14.94 3.63 -21.16
CA GLN A 625 13.87 2.97 -21.91
C GLN A 625 13.82 1.49 -21.55
N ARG A 626 12.61 0.97 -21.38
CA ARG A 626 12.38 -0.47 -21.17
C ARG A 626 12.67 -1.24 -22.45
N ILE A 627 13.48 -2.28 -22.33
CA ILE A 627 13.84 -3.14 -23.45
C ILE A 627 13.58 -4.61 -23.12
N ARG A 628 13.54 -5.45 -24.16
CA ARG A 628 13.59 -6.91 -23.98
C ARG A 628 15.00 -7.30 -23.54
N SER A 629 15.11 -8.35 -22.73
CA SER A 629 16.41 -8.85 -22.30
C SER A 629 17.21 -9.33 -23.53
N PRO A 630 18.40 -8.77 -23.80
CA PRO A 630 19.25 -9.26 -24.88
C PRO A 630 19.83 -10.65 -24.55
N GLU A 631 19.92 -11.52 -25.56
CA GLU A 631 20.50 -12.87 -25.46
C GLU A 631 21.97 -12.88 -25.92
N GLY A 632 22.75 -11.88 -25.50
CA GLY A 632 24.18 -11.78 -25.83
C GLY A 632 24.71 -10.34 -25.81
N PRO A 633 25.89 -10.10 -26.43
CA PRO A 633 26.51 -8.77 -26.48
C PRO A 633 25.61 -7.73 -27.15
N VAL A 634 25.61 -6.51 -26.62
CA VAL A 634 24.85 -5.38 -27.17
C VAL A 634 25.79 -4.26 -27.57
N THR A 635 25.46 -3.54 -28.64
CA THR A 635 26.23 -2.40 -29.14
C THR A 635 25.33 -1.19 -29.26
N ALA A 636 25.72 -0.08 -28.63
CA ALA A 636 25.08 1.20 -28.81
C ALA A 636 25.68 1.94 -30.02
N VAL A 637 24.84 2.45 -30.91
CA VAL A 637 25.23 3.35 -31.99
C VAL A 637 24.46 4.65 -31.80
N LEU A 638 25.15 5.78 -31.73
CA LEU A 638 24.52 7.07 -31.46
C LEU A 638 25.33 8.21 -32.06
N ARG A 639 24.65 9.33 -32.32
CA ARG A 639 25.29 10.59 -32.70
C ARG A 639 25.34 11.49 -31.48
N VAL A 640 26.51 12.04 -31.19
CA VAL A 640 26.70 12.94 -30.05
C VAL A 640 27.34 14.25 -30.46
N ARG A 641 27.07 15.31 -29.71
CA ARG A 641 27.72 16.60 -29.89
C ARG A 641 27.96 17.23 -28.52
N THR A 642 29.19 17.71 -28.30
CA THR A 642 29.60 18.39 -27.07
C THR A 642 30.66 19.44 -27.36
N ALA A 643 30.64 20.53 -26.60
CA ALA A 643 31.64 21.60 -26.66
C ALA A 643 32.89 21.31 -25.80
N HIS A 644 32.76 20.46 -24.78
CA HIS A 644 33.81 20.11 -23.83
C HIS A 644 33.98 18.59 -23.76
N GLU A 645 35.16 18.15 -23.33
CA GLU A 645 35.36 16.74 -23.01
C GLU A 645 34.42 16.34 -21.87
N LEU A 646 33.70 15.24 -22.03
CA LEU A 646 32.81 14.69 -21.01
C LEU A 646 32.71 13.17 -21.13
N GLY A 647 32.39 12.51 -20.03
CA GLY A 647 32.07 11.09 -19.97
C GLY A 647 30.61 10.81 -20.32
N LEU A 648 30.44 9.95 -21.33
CA LEU A 648 29.18 9.34 -21.73
C LEU A 648 29.04 8.01 -20.99
N HIS A 649 27.96 7.86 -20.24
CA HIS A 649 27.59 6.64 -19.53
C HIS A 649 26.45 5.92 -20.25
N LEU A 650 26.67 4.65 -20.59
CA LEU A 650 25.68 3.76 -21.20
C LEU A 650 25.56 2.48 -20.38
N GLU A 651 24.33 2.07 -20.09
CA GLU A 651 24.09 0.82 -19.35
C GLU A 651 22.85 0.08 -19.86
N VAL A 652 22.91 -1.24 -19.84
CA VAL A 652 21.76 -2.14 -19.92
C VAL A 652 21.77 -2.98 -18.66
N CYS A 653 20.78 -2.77 -17.80
CA CYS A 653 20.73 -3.36 -16.47
C CYS A 653 19.40 -4.05 -16.20
N GLU A 654 19.46 -5.15 -15.46
CA GLU A 654 18.32 -5.65 -14.70
C GLU A 654 17.95 -4.58 -13.67
N LYS A 655 16.83 -3.88 -13.86
CA LYS A 655 16.42 -2.76 -12.99
C LYS A 655 14.92 -2.76 -12.85
N HIS A 656 14.41 -2.82 -11.62
CA HIS A 656 12.98 -2.58 -11.39
C HIS A 656 12.64 -1.09 -11.44
N LEU A 657 13.31 -0.25 -10.66
CA LEU A 657 13.09 1.20 -10.70
C LEU A 657 14.34 2.01 -10.40
N LEU A 658 14.97 1.81 -9.23
CA LEU A 658 16.14 2.58 -8.76
C LEU A 658 17.42 1.75 -8.71
N TYR A 659 17.33 0.54 -8.17
CA TYR A 659 18.49 -0.31 -7.91
C TYR A 659 18.75 -1.25 -9.08
N ASN A 660 20.01 -1.34 -9.49
CA ASN A 660 20.42 -2.25 -10.56
C ASN A 660 20.84 -3.61 -9.97
N GLY A 661 20.51 -4.66 -10.70
CA GLY A 661 21.03 -6.02 -10.56
C GLY A 661 22.23 -6.21 -11.50
N ALA A 662 22.21 -7.27 -12.31
CA ALA A 662 23.24 -7.48 -13.31
C ALA A 662 23.19 -6.39 -14.40
N CYS A 663 24.37 -5.94 -14.84
CA CYS A 663 24.51 -4.90 -15.85
C CYS A 663 25.60 -5.24 -16.87
N VAL A 664 25.36 -4.84 -18.11
CA VAL A 664 26.41 -4.55 -19.10
C VAL A 664 26.48 -3.03 -19.26
N LEU A 665 27.65 -2.45 -19.10
CA LEU A 665 27.82 -1.00 -19.07
C LEU A 665 29.14 -0.57 -19.69
N THR A 666 29.21 0.68 -20.12
CA THR A 666 30.43 1.30 -20.63
C THR A 666 30.38 2.80 -20.36
N GLY A 667 31.45 3.31 -19.76
CA GLY A 667 31.76 4.74 -19.71
C GLY A 667 32.81 5.05 -20.77
N THR A 668 32.58 6.07 -21.59
CA THR A 668 33.56 6.51 -22.60
C THR A 668 33.69 8.03 -22.62
N SER A 669 34.90 8.55 -22.81
CA SER A 669 35.11 9.99 -22.98
C SER A 669 34.76 10.41 -24.41
N VAL A 670 33.89 11.41 -24.54
CA VAL A 670 33.55 12.05 -25.81
C VAL A 670 34.43 13.29 -25.96
N LYS A 671 35.25 13.30 -27.01
CA LYS A 671 36.14 14.43 -27.31
C LYS A 671 35.35 15.68 -27.72
N PRO A 672 35.83 16.87 -27.38
CA PRO A 672 35.16 18.12 -27.75
C PRO A 672 35.24 18.35 -29.27
N MET A 673 34.08 18.48 -29.92
CA MET A 673 33.96 18.97 -31.29
C MET A 673 32.78 19.95 -31.36
N PRO A 674 32.98 21.22 -30.95
CA PRO A 674 31.90 22.19 -30.85
C PRO A 674 31.12 22.33 -32.16
N GLY A 675 29.79 22.18 -32.09
CA GLY A 675 28.90 22.30 -33.24
C GLY A 675 28.86 21.09 -34.19
N VAL A 676 29.74 20.10 -34.03
CA VAL A 676 29.84 18.95 -34.94
C VAL A 676 29.29 17.69 -34.28
N TRP A 677 28.42 16.98 -35.01
CA TRP A 677 27.92 15.66 -34.63
C TRP A 677 28.98 14.59 -34.90
N GLN A 678 29.23 13.74 -33.90
CA GLN A 678 30.17 12.62 -33.92
C GLN A 678 29.40 11.31 -33.85
N ASP A 679 29.69 10.38 -34.76
CA ASP A 679 29.07 9.05 -34.74
C ASP A 679 29.90 8.11 -33.86
N LEU A 680 29.26 7.53 -32.85
CA LEU A 680 29.88 6.59 -31.91
C LEU A 680 29.25 5.21 -32.06
N ARG A 681 30.09 4.18 -32.09
CA ARG A 681 29.70 2.77 -32.01
C ARG A 681 30.42 2.13 -30.83
N ILE A 682 29.69 1.87 -29.76
CA ILE A 682 30.22 1.48 -28.46
C ILE A 682 29.68 0.10 -28.10
N PRO A 683 30.50 -0.96 -28.08
CA PRO A 683 30.09 -2.25 -27.52
C PRO A 683 29.98 -2.13 -26.00
N LEU A 684 28.91 -2.67 -25.42
CA LEU A 684 28.75 -2.75 -23.96
C LEU A 684 29.29 -4.08 -23.45
N ALA A 685 30.07 -4.03 -22.37
CA ALA A 685 30.64 -5.21 -21.72
C ALA A 685 30.13 -5.34 -20.28
N GLY A 686 30.12 -6.56 -19.74
CA GLY A 686 29.73 -6.82 -18.36
C GLY A 686 29.20 -8.23 -18.14
N ASN A 687 28.50 -8.42 -17.03
CA ASN A 687 27.93 -9.72 -16.69
C ASN A 687 26.71 -10.02 -17.56
N GLN A 688 26.52 -11.30 -17.90
CA GLN A 688 25.29 -11.73 -18.58
C GLN A 688 24.07 -11.43 -17.70
N LEU A 689 23.01 -10.94 -18.34
CA LEU A 689 21.73 -10.70 -17.69
C LEU A 689 21.06 -12.05 -17.47
N GLY A 690 20.63 -12.33 -16.25
CA GLY A 690 20.07 -13.62 -15.85
C GLY A 690 18.58 -13.77 -16.16
N GLY A 691 17.87 -12.69 -16.48
CA GLY A 691 16.45 -12.67 -16.84
C GLY A 691 15.49 -12.97 -15.67
N GLY A 692 15.98 -13.64 -14.62
CA GLY A 692 15.20 -14.10 -13.47
C GLY A 692 14.40 -15.38 -13.75
N ASP A 693 13.77 -15.91 -12.71
CA ASP A 693 12.87 -17.05 -12.85
C ASP A 693 11.56 -16.65 -13.54
N TRP A 694 10.87 -17.59 -14.20
CA TRP A 694 9.61 -17.33 -14.93
C TRP A 694 8.51 -16.69 -14.07
N TYR A 695 8.50 -16.95 -12.75
CA TYR A 695 7.53 -16.42 -11.80
C TYR A 695 7.97 -15.09 -11.16
N ALA A 696 9.24 -14.70 -11.35
CA ALA A 696 9.83 -13.47 -10.83
C ALA A 696 10.85 -12.90 -11.85
N PRO A 697 10.40 -12.56 -13.07
CA PRO A 697 11.31 -12.07 -14.10
C PRO A 697 11.92 -10.73 -13.71
N ARG A 698 13.19 -10.54 -14.04
CA ARG A 698 13.90 -9.28 -13.84
C ARG A 698 13.70 -8.39 -15.06
N LEU A 699 13.10 -7.23 -14.82
CA LEU A 699 12.91 -6.23 -15.86
C LEU A 699 14.26 -5.64 -16.28
N VAL A 700 14.41 -5.33 -17.56
CA VAL A 700 15.65 -4.75 -18.13
C VAL A 700 15.37 -3.34 -18.65
N ALA A 701 16.32 -2.44 -18.45
CA ALA A 701 16.29 -1.09 -18.99
C ALA A 701 17.63 -0.72 -19.61
N PHE A 702 17.59 -0.06 -20.77
CA PHE A 702 18.71 0.71 -21.28
C PHE A 702 18.67 2.10 -20.64
N SER A 703 19.82 2.62 -20.21
CA SER A 703 19.93 3.99 -19.70
C SER A 703 21.13 4.70 -20.33
N ILE A 704 20.94 6.00 -20.59
CA ILE A 704 21.99 6.91 -21.01
C ILE A 704 22.11 8.07 -20.01
N ALA A 705 23.33 8.51 -19.76
CA ALA A 705 23.63 9.65 -18.91
C ALA A 705 24.98 10.28 -19.23
N THR A 706 25.26 11.42 -18.60
CA THR A 706 26.60 12.00 -18.49
C THR A 706 27.05 11.95 -17.03
N ASP A 707 28.26 11.48 -16.79
CA ASP A 707 28.87 11.42 -15.45
C ASP A 707 29.72 12.66 -15.13
N THR A 708 29.87 13.55 -16.11
CA THR A 708 30.70 14.76 -15.98
C THR A 708 29.87 15.90 -15.39
N PRO A 709 30.28 16.46 -14.22
CA PRO A 709 29.59 17.59 -13.63
C PRO A 709 29.49 18.75 -14.62
N LEU A 710 28.31 19.35 -14.72
CA LEU A 710 28.02 20.47 -15.62
C LEU A 710 28.26 20.22 -17.12
N GLY A 711 28.59 18.99 -17.52
CA GLY A 711 28.74 18.61 -18.91
C GLY A 711 27.39 18.66 -19.62
N LEU A 712 27.37 19.25 -20.81
CA LEU A 712 26.21 19.24 -21.71
C LEU A 712 26.50 18.33 -22.89
N LEU A 713 25.69 17.29 -23.03
CA LEU A 713 25.79 16.32 -24.11
C LEU A 713 24.51 16.33 -24.93
N ASP A 714 24.62 16.69 -26.21
CA ASP A 714 23.55 16.50 -27.17
C ASP A 714 23.65 15.08 -27.73
N VAL A 715 22.52 14.37 -27.79
CA VAL A 715 22.43 12.98 -28.28
C VAL A 715 21.28 12.85 -29.28
N GLN A 716 21.54 12.16 -30.38
CA GLN A 716 20.56 11.90 -31.43
C GLN A 716 20.70 10.47 -31.99
N ASN A 717 19.60 9.89 -32.48
CA ASN A 717 19.55 8.61 -33.19
C ASN A 717 20.24 7.47 -32.43
N ILE A 718 19.77 7.20 -31.22
CA ILE A 718 20.28 6.11 -30.39
C ILE A 718 19.72 4.79 -30.93
N GLN A 719 20.61 3.90 -31.33
CA GLN A 719 20.31 2.52 -31.70
C GLN A 719 20.98 1.60 -30.69
N LEU A 720 20.25 0.60 -30.21
CA LEU A 720 20.78 -0.44 -29.36
C LEU A 720 20.64 -1.78 -30.08
N LEU A 721 21.75 -2.24 -30.65
CA LEU A 721 21.78 -3.43 -31.48
C LEU A 721 22.07 -4.66 -30.62
N GLY A 722 21.19 -5.66 -30.71
CA GLY A 722 21.40 -6.99 -30.16
C GLY A 722 22.46 -7.81 -30.91
N PRO A 723 22.74 -9.04 -30.46
CA PRO A 723 23.74 -9.91 -31.09
C PRO A 723 23.45 -10.25 -32.56
N ASP A 724 22.16 -10.30 -32.91
CA ASP A 724 21.63 -10.54 -34.25
C ASP A 724 21.55 -9.26 -35.11
N GLY A 725 21.99 -8.12 -34.57
CA GLY A 725 21.87 -6.81 -35.21
C GLY A 725 20.47 -6.21 -35.14
N ARG A 726 19.54 -6.82 -34.40
CA ARG A 726 18.19 -6.29 -34.23
C ARG A 726 18.19 -5.09 -33.29
N GLU A 727 17.42 -4.07 -33.66
CA GLU A 727 17.16 -2.91 -32.80
C GLU A 727 16.32 -3.31 -31.57
N LEU A 728 16.75 -2.84 -30.40
CA LEU A 728 16.12 -3.11 -29.11
C LEU A 728 15.34 -1.91 -28.55
N LEU A 729 15.59 -0.69 -29.03
CA LEU A 729 14.85 0.52 -28.67
C LEU A 729 13.66 0.74 -29.61
N ASP A 730 12.51 1.12 -29.05
CA ASP A 730 11.30 1.42 -29.82
C ASP A 730 11.24 2.89 -30.29
N ASN A 731 11.92 3.81 -29.59
CA ASN A 731 11.92 5.25 -29.90
C ASN A 731 13.33 5.85 -29.71
N GLY A 732 14.30 5.42 -30.53
CA GLY A 732 15.70 5.85 -30.43
C GLY A 732 16.03 7.20 -31.08
N ASP A 733 15.20 7.63 -32.04
CA ASP A 733 15.37 8.87 -32.81
C ASP A 733 14.61 10.07 -32.23
N PHE A 734 13.81 9.84 -31.18
CA PHE A 734 12.94 10.83 -30.54
C PHE A 734 11.90 11.44 -31.48
N SER A 735 11.54 10.77 -32.58
CA SER A 735 10.50 11.22 -33.51
C SER A 735 9.12 11.30 -32.85
N GLU A 736 8.88 10.47 -31.83
CA GLU A 736 7.66 10.46 -31.02
C GLU A 736 7.84 11.17 -29.66
N ASP A 737 8.66 12.23 -29.61
CA ASP A 737 9.01 12.95 -28.37
C ASP A 737 9.67 11.97 -27.36
N MET A 738 9.48 12.17 -26.06
CA MET A 738 9.98 11.31 -24.99
C MET A 738 9.12 10.05 -24.75
N ARG A 739 8.34 9.61 -25.76
CA ARG A 739 7.56 8.36 -25.68
C ARG A 739 8.45 7.18 -25.28
N ARG A 740 8.01 6.43 -24.26
CA ARG A 740 8.72 5.28 -23.64
C ARG A 740 10.01 5.63 -22.89
N TRP A 741 10.49 6.87 -22.95
CA TRP A 741 11.62 7.33 -22.17
C TRP A 741 11.16 7.81 -20.80
N PHE A 742 11.92 7.42 -19.79
CA PHE A 742 11.60 7.66 -18.39
C PHE A 742 12.89 7.96 -17.63
N PHE A 743 12.91 9.01 -16.82
CA PHE A 743 14.11 9.39 -16.09
C PHE A 743 14.14 8.79 -14.68
N SER A 744 15.34 8.64 -14.10
CA SER A 744 15.49 8.27 -12.69
C SER A 744 16.69 8.99 -12.04
N SER A 745 16.60 9.19 -10.74
CA SER A 745 17.70 9.60 -9.86
C SER A 745 17.75 8.63 -8.68
N ASP A 746 18.80 7.81 -8.64
CA ASP A 746 18.74 6.55 -7.90
C ASP A 746 18.96 6.70 -6.39
N ARG A 747 19.77 7.68 -5.97
CA ARG A 747 20.04 7.96 -4.55
C ARG A 747 19.84 9.42 -4.15
N ASN A 748 19.86 10.37 -5.08
CA ASN A 748 19.69 11.79 -4.75
C ASN A 748 18.24 12.25 -4.84
N HIS A 749 17.54 12.27 -3.70
CA HIS A 749 16.09 12.52 -3.64
C HIS A 749 15.68 13.90 -3.10
N LEU A 750 16.60 14.65 -2.47
CA LEU A 750 16.31 15.96 -1.88
C LEU A 750 15.90 17.02 -2.93
N PRO A 751 16.54 17.06 -4.13
CA PRO A 751 16.15 18.04 -5.15
C PRO A 751 14.72 17.88 -5.66
N TRP A 752 14.15 16.69 -5.52
CA TRP A 752 12.86 16.34 -6.10
C TRP A 752 11.71 16.44 -5.10
N HIS A 753 12.02 16.40 -3.81
CA HIS A 753 11.02 16.35 -2.74
C HIS A 753 11.41 17.26 -1.57
N ILE A 754 10.47 18.08 -1.13
CA ILE A 754 10.64 18.92 0.07
C ILE A 754 10.60 18.11 1.38
N LYS A 755 10.20 16.84 1.34
CA LYS A 755 10.28 15.87 2.45
C LYS A 755 9.48 16.26 3.70
N ASN A 756 8.33 16.91 3.53
CA ASN A 756 7.31 17.12 4.56
C ASN A 756 6.00 17.57 3.89
N VAL A 757 4.88 16.90 4.16
CA VAL A 757 3.59 17.19 3.51
C VAL A 757 3.06 18.59 3.82
N PHE A 758 3.26 19.08 5.04
CA PHE A 758 2.79 20.40 5.46
C PHE A 758 3.65 21.48 4.81
N MET A 759 4.97 21.27 4.76
CA MET A 759 5.89 22.16 4.04
C MET A 759 5.62 22.12 2.53
N ASN A 760 5.28 20.96 1.96
CA ASN A 760 4.91 20.81 0.56
C ASN A 760 3.64 21.62 0.22
N VAL A 761 2.60 21.50 1.04
CA VAL A 761 1.37 22.28 0.86
C VAL A 761 1.63 23.78 1.05
N LEU A 762 2.48 24.16 2.01
CA LEU A 762 2.90 25.54 2.22
C LEU A 762 3.65 26.09 1.01
N PHE A 763 4.59 25.32 0.45
CA PHE A 763 5.34 25.71 -0.72
C PHE A 763 4.45 25.87 -1.95
N ASP A 764 3.58 24.88 -2.20
CA ASP A 764 2.73 24.85 -3.40
C ASP A 764 1.57 25.85 -3.33
N GLN A 765 0.93 26.00 -2.16
CA GLN A 765 -0.33 26.73 -1.99
C GLN A 765 -0.29 27.85 -0.93
N GLY A 766 0.84 28.05 -0.25
CA GLY A 766 1.02 29.09 0.76
C GLY A 766 0.28 28.82 2.06
N GLY A 767 0.30 29.82 2.95
CA GLY A 767 -0.38 29.76 4.24
C GLY A 767 -1.88 29.48 4.11
N VAL A 768 -2.55 29.98 3.06
CA VAL A 768 -3.97 29.72 2.81
C VAL A 768 -4.22 28.24 2.56
N GLY A 769 -3.45 27.62 1.65
CA GLY A 769 -3.58 26.19 1.36
C GLY A 769 -3.25 25.32 2.55
N LEU A 770 -2.20 25.66 3.32
CA LEU A 770 -1.82 24.93 4.53
C LEU A 770 -2.92 24.96 5.59
N LEU A 771 -3.52 26.14 5.83
CA LEU A 771 -4.63 26.30 6.77
C LEU A 771 -5.84 25.47 6.35
N LEU A 772 -6.22 25.51 5.07
CA LEU A 772 -7.35 24.75 4.53
C LEU A 772 -7.10 23.24 4.59
N PHE A 773 -5.90 22.79 4.21
CA PHE A 773 -5.48 21.39 4.28
C PHE A 773 -5.54 20.86 5.71
N SER A 774 -4.96 21.61 6.65
CA SER A 774 -4.93 21.27 8.08
C SER A 774 -6.35 21.27 8.67
N ALA A 775 -7.17 22.26 8.32
CA ALA A 775 -8.57 22.34 8.74
C ALA A 775 -9.39 21.13 8.23
N MET A 776 -9.18 20.72 6.97
CA MET A 776 -9.82 19.54 6.40
C MET A 776 -9.39 18.26 7.13
N LEU A 777 -8.08 18.10 7.39
CA LEU A 777 -7.53 16.94 8.10
C LEU A 777 -8.08 16.84 9.54
N LEU A 778 -7.99 17.93 10.30
CA LEU A 778 -8.47 18.01 11.67
C LEU A 778 -10.00 17.84 11.75
N ALA A 779 -10.76 18.43 10.83
CA ALA A 779 -12.21 18.25 10.78
C ALA A 779 -12.59 16.80 10.46
N ALA A 780 -11.89 16.14 9.53
CA ALA A 780 -12.11 14.73 9.24
C ALA A 780 -11.82 13.85 10.47
N LEU A 781 -10.65 14.03 11.10
CA LEU A 781 -10.23 13.30 12.29
C LEU A 781 -11.20 13.50 13.46
N TRP A 782 -11.59 14.75 13.74
CA TRP A 782 -12.59 15.07 14.76
C TRP A 782 -13.90 14.34 14.49
N ARG A 783 -14.43 14.44 13.26
CA ARG A 783 -15.71 13.83 12.90
C ARG A 783 -15.73 12.31 13.07
N VAL A 784 -14.66 11.61 12.70
CA VAL A 784 -14.60 10.14 12.76
C VAL A 784 -14.18 9.60 14.14
N SER A 785 -13.60 10.43 15.02
CA SER A 785 -13.21 10.00 16.37
C SER A 785 -14.24 10.38 17.44
N ALA A 786 -14.58 11.67 17.53
CA ALA A 786 -15.39 12.25 18.60
C ALA A 786 -16.72 12.88 18.12
N GLY A 787 -16.76 13.31 16.85
CA GLY A 787 -17.85 14.07 16.26
C GLY A 787 -18.97 13.22 15.67
N THR A 788 -19.67 13.79 14.68
CA THR A 788 -20.93 13.21 14.18
C THR A 788 -20.78 11.91 13.41
N ALA A 789 -19.59 11.55 12.91
CA ALA A 789 -19.37 10.34 12.12
C ALA A 789 -18.72 9.20 12.91
N LYS A 790 -18.51 9.37 14.22
CA LYS A 790 -17.76 8.42 15.07
C LYS A 790 -18.30 6.98 15.07
N ASP A 791 -19.58 6.80 14.81
CA ASP A 791 -20.25 5.49 14.76
C ASP A 791 -20.40 4.94 13.32
N HIS A 792 -19.85 5.63 12.32
CA HIS A 792 -19.87 5.14 10.94
C HIS A 792 -18.94 3.92 10.78
N PRO A 793 -19.32 2.88 9.99
CA PRO A 793 -18.49 1.68 9.83
C PRO A 793 -17.06 1.92 9.34
N LEU A 794 -16.83 2.97 8.53
CA LEU A 794 -15.48 3.31 8.05
C LEU A 794 -14.68 4.19 9.01
N ALA A 795 -15.28 4.73 10.07
CA ALA A 795 -14.66 5.74 10.92
C ALA A 795 -13.32 5.30 11.55
N PRO A 796 -13.17 4.08 12.10
CA PRO A 796 -11.88 3.63 12.63
C PRO A 796 -10.77 3.58 11.58
N GLY A 797 -11.07 3.08 10.38
CA GLY A 797 -10.11 2.97 9.28
C GLY A 797 -9.70 4.34 8.74
N ILE A 798 -10.65 5.27 8.58
CA ILE A 798 -10.37 6.66 8.18
C ILE A 798 -9.50 7.35 9.23
N GLY A 799 -9.86 7.23 10.52
CA GLY A 799 -9.11 7.85 11.61
C GLY A 799 -7.66 7.36 11.70
N GLY A 800 -7.48 6.04 11.74
CA GLY A 800 -6.14 5.45 11.77
C GLY A 800 -5.33 5.72 10.50
N GLY A 801 -5.97 5.65 9.33
CA GLY A 801 -5.33 5.90 8.03
C GLY A 801 -4.83 7.32 7.88
N LEU A 802 -5.65 8.32 8.22
CA LEU A 802 -5.25 9.72 8.17
C LEU A 802 -4.13 10.05 9.16
N VAL A 803 -4.16 9.46 10.36
CA VAL A 803 -3.05 9.61 11.34
C VAL A 803 -1.77 8.97 10.82
N GLY A 804 -1.84 7.73 10.30
CA GLY A 804 -0.68 7.04 9.72
C GLY A 804 -0.08 7.82 8.56
N PHE A 805 -0.92 8.28 7.63
CA PHE A 805 -0.48 9.12 6.51
C PHE A 805 0.17 10.42 6.97
N ALA A 806 -0.43 11.13 7.94
CA ALA A 806 0.13 12.37 8.47
C ALA A 806 1.49 12.15 9.14
N LEU A 807 1.69 11.03 9.84
CA LEU A 807 2.96 10.69 10.48
C LEU A 807 4.08 10.40 9.47
N VAL A 808 3.79 9.65 8.40
CA VAL A 808 4.74 9.54 7.27
C VAL A 808 4.99 10.93 6.66
N GLY A 809 3.93 11.72 6.52
CA GLY A 809 3.97 13.08 5.98
C GLY A 809 4.80 14.08 6.79
N LEU A 810 5.15 13.80 8.05
CA LEU A 810 6.10 14.63 8.79
C LEU A 810 7.51 14.58 8.20
N PHE A 811 7.83 13.54 7.42
CA PHE A 811 9.17 13.27 6.89
C PHE A 811 9.21 13.12 5.36
N ASP A 812 8.05 13.11 4.69
CA ASP A 812 7.92 12.99 3.24
C ASP A 812 6.77 13.86 2.70
N SER A 813 6.87 14.26 1.43
CA SER A 813 5.92 15.18 0.78
C SER A 813 4.54 14.55 0.52
N LEU A 814 4.51 13.30 0.06
CA LEU A 814 3.35 12.41 -0.19
C LEU A 814 2.26 12.89 -1.16
N VAL A 815 1.87 14.16 -1.14
CA VAL A 815 0.80 14.73 -1.99
C VAL A 815 1.30 15.21 -3.35
N ASP A 816 2.62 15.20 -3.55
CA ASP A 816 3.33 15.34 -4.83
C ASP A 816 3.37 14.02 -5.64
N VAL A 817 2.72 12.97 -5.13
CA VAL A 817 2.59 11.64 -5.74
C VAL A 817 1.12 11.45 -6.15
N PRO A 818 0.75 11.56 -7.44
CA PRO A 818 -0.66 11.67 -7.84
C PRO A 818 -1.55 10.50 -7.41
N ARG A 819 -1.11 9.25 -7.58
CA ARG A 819 -1.92 8.07 -7.20
C ARG A 819 -2.15 7.98 -5.69
N LEU A 820 -1.12 8.27 -4.90
CA LEU A 820 -1.23 8.33 -3.44
C LEU A 820 -2.11 9.50 -3.00
N ALA A 821 -1.91 10.68 -3.58
CA ALA A 821 -2.71 11.87 -3.31
C ALA A 821 -4.20 11.64 -3.60
N PHE A 822 -4.53 10.97 -4.71
CA PHE A 822 -5.91 10.63 -5.06
C PHE A 822 -6.59 9.79 -3.96
N VAL A 823 -5.97 8.68 -3.53
CA VAL A 823 -6.57 7.83 -2.48
C VAL A 823 -6.62 8.54 -1.12
N PHE A 824 -5.60 9.35 -0.79
CA PHE A 824 -5.61 10.19 0.40
C PHE A 824 -6.79 11.18 0.37
N TYR A 825 -6.99 11.91 -0.73
CA TYR A 825 -8.10 12.85 -0.85
C TYR A 825 -9.46 12.15 -0.84
N VAL A 826 -9.60 10.96 -1.42
CA VAL A 826 -10.83 10.14 -1.28
C VAL A 826 -11.08 9.82 0.20
N VAL A 827 -10.09 9.33 0.94
CA VAL A 827 -10.22 9.00 2.37
C VAL A 827 -10.55 10.25 3.20
N LEU A 828 -9.88 11.37 2.93
CA LEU A 828 -10.10 12.65 3.59
C LEU A 828 -11.53 13.16 3.34
N MET A 829 -11.98 13.16 2.08
CA MET A 829 -13.33 13.57 1.69
C MET A 829 -14.40 12.64 2.26
N LEU A 830 -14.12 11.34 2.39
CA LEU A 830 -14.99 10.42 3.12
C LEU A 830 -15.09 10.84 4.58
N GLY A 831 -13.99 11.06 5.29
CA GLY A 831 -14.00 11.57 6.67
C GLY A 831 -14.79 12.87 6.84
N LEU A 832 -14.71 13.77 5.84
CA LEU A 832 -15.46 15.02 5.80
C LEU A 832 -16.94 14.89 5.41
N THR A 833 -17.41 13.77 4.85
CA THR A 833 -18.77 13.69 4.28
C THR A 833 -19.60 12.47 4.68
N VAL A 834 -19.00 11.40 5.21
CA VAL A 834 -19.75 10.23 5.70
C VAL A 834 -20.72 10.61 6.81
N ARG A 835 -21.80 9.83 6.96
CA ARG A 835 -22.85 10.05 7.96
C ARG A 835 -23.09 8.81 8.77
N PRO A 836 -23.57 8.94 10.02
CA PRO A 836 -24.12 7.80 10.75
C PRO A 836 -25.17 7.08 9.91
N ASN A 837 -25.20 5.75 9.99
CA ASN A 837 -26.36 5.00 9.55
C ASN A 837 -27.55 5.49 10.38
N ALA A 838 -28.59 6.01 9.73
CA ALA A 838 -29.85 6.26 10.41
C ALA A 838 -30.35 4.92 10.96
N ALA A 839 -30.68 4.85 12.24
CA ALA A 839 -31.40 3.70 12.78
C ALA A 839 -32.65 3.47 11.92
N PRO A 840 -33.04 2.22 11.62
CA PRO A 840 -34.28 1.96 10.91
C PRO A 840 -35.39 2.67 11.68
N ARG A 841 -36.06 3.64 11.04
CA ARG A 841 -37.26 4.24 11.61
C ARG A 841 -38.24 3.10 11.82
N SER A 842 -38.61 2.84 13.07
CA SER A 842 -39.76 2.01 13.39
C SER A 842 -40.93 2.49 12.51
N PRO A 843 -41.66 1.59 11.84
CA PRO A 843 -42.84 2.01 11.09
C PRO A 843 -43.73 2.80 12.05
N PRO A 844 -44.34 3.91 11.61
CA PRO A 844 -45.27 4.64 12.45
C PRO A 844 -46.33 3.63 12.88
N VAL A 845 -46.42 3.39 14.20
CA VAL A 845 -47.50 2.61 14.77
C VAL A 845 -48.78 3.26 14.27
N SER A 846 -49.48 2.59 13.36
CA SER A 846 -50.80 3.01 12.94
C SER A 846 -51.67 2.96 14.18
N ARG A 847 -51.93 4.11 14.80
CA ARG A 847 -53.10 4.24 15.66
C ARG A 847 -54.32 4.12 14.76
N ARG A 848 -54.85 2.91 14.65
CA ARG A 848 -56.27 2.63 14.50
C ARG A 848 -56.60 1.43 15.34
#